data_AF-A0A1S6HQR6-F1
#
_entry.id   AF-A0A1S6HQR6-F1
#
_cell.length_a   1.000
_cell.length_b   1.000
_cell.length_c   1.000
_cell.angle_alpha   90.00
_cell.angle_beta   90.00
_cell.angle_gamma   90.00
#
_symmetry.space_group_name_H-M   'P 1'
#
loop_
_entity.id
_entity.type
_entity.pdbx_description
1 polymer ?
#
loop_
_entity_poly.entity_id
_entity_poly.type
_entity_poly.pdbx_seq_one_letter_code
_entity_poly.pdbx_strand_id
1 'polypeptide(L)'
;MPIGKIVNVNELMLHDASSIESDISWISDNEWLELLPSGNSLSQIKYQLAAGELVLLSSSPRNPLFVLSEGEWITSASACMDFPIGATTAITQRFSSAGSSILFGRGGSESLPPSPPLDYKPDTSKVKEAVTPISYQYNIEIACTPQRLSALSYGYFMLAKTYNEPVLALSTAEAFGEHTLLSTLGRFDEAKRLQHILATGKSSQLSVQPVAMVPIGSQKVSESFIPVQLVIQVGARLGCPTKGFYYHFRHADLIHEYQIVDGSKGYFNITCSTASMLSDEIRFSELRGHIFLPWKVEGQAVAPQHIYYSQEKLTTEILQSIDKNWLNDNAFIIEPAPILAINQQMVIARNEAVKDKPPQPPQSVSRPENVYYSYPNRDILTGVLGISEQTLMPELAVLRVAEISLDQAGKLAAFCAGFNNIVFFVPNSPNYGEQGINLRAMLELSSYLPSKQVISIITDDDDFKPFHQEVRVILAVKEGHDVNNYLPEFYQVFADGGIIEGDEDQVHIIIPDSTSACFTNADELHEIFGTVTNDAIVIKGPSADNEKLEVPALVRGYDKELYSQKSEFTFTFEQKAPLTARGKLLKLCPNLLETGFEFSNMSDPWEGKTLLLTGARDSQGIMYPELQNITEVHMRDKDHQPEKRQIFIAGSEETYPENIEAKAIYRTLVNKASIDTSTQLAPTTRSNLALLAQEDIPLVYNYGFHQVSEESREELVQTQINALSGKNRQRPIIFIVGDYGIPAIEQHETIHISDAEIPKKLSSDLNTPLIVFAGKLPAEVNNYMISKSCLVLAEGKGTISLAQEFGVAYIILPQKINDKLTLKTDYHDKSLLLETISKNIYQPDVGAKGMSDIFNGKHEVEFKQMSSKQSLILETLSQLYER
;
A
#
# COMPACT_ATOMS: atom_id res chain seq x y z
N MET A 1 -31.76 12.01 -51.31
CA MET A 1 -32.04 10.59 -51.59
C MET A 1 -33.46 10.34 -51.13
N PRO A 2 -34.25 9.47 -51.80
CA PRO A 2 -35.60 9.15 -51.35
C PRO A 2 -35.55 8.54 -49.94
N ILE A 3 -36.55 8.87 -49.14
CA ILE A 3 -36.62 8.55 -47.70
C ILE A 3 -36.90 7.06 -47.43
N GLY A 4 -37.45 6.37 -48.43
CA GLY A 4 -37.70 4.94 -48.42
C GLY A 4 -38.44 4.49 -49.68
N LYS A 5 -38.99 3.27 -49.64
CA LYS A 5 -39.96 2.73 -50.63
C LYS A 5 -41.16 2.15 -49.88
N ILE A 6 -42.36 2.35 -50.40
CA ILE A 6 -43.57 1.71 -49.86
C ILE A 6 -43.75 0.36 -50.55
N VAL A 7 -43.93 -0.71 -49.76
CA VAL A 7 -43.96 -2.10 -50.23
C VAL A 7 -45.12 -2.84 -49.59
N ASN A 8 -45.72 -3.80 -50.30
CA ASN A 8 -46.78 -4.62 -49.74
C ASN A 8 -46.22 -5.59 -48.70
N VAL A 9 -46.94 -5.83 -47.61
CA VAL A 9 -46.49 -6.76 -46.54
C VAL A 9 -46.22 -8.19 -47.08
N ASN A 10 -46.87 -8.60 -48.16
CA ASN A 10 -46.64 -9.88 -48.83
C ASN A 10 -45.38 -9.93 -49.73
N GLU A 11 -44.75 -8.78 -50.01
CA GLU A 11 -43.55 -8.67 -50.85
C GLU A 11 -42.25 -8.58 -50.02
N LEU A 12 -42.36 -8.38 -48.71
CA LEU A 12 -41.21 -8.27 -47.79
C LEU A 12 -40.31 -9.52 -47.81
N MET A 13 -39.00 -9.29 -47.76
CA MET A 13 -37.97 -10.32 -47.58
C MET A 13 -37.35 -10.20 -46.19
N LEU A 14 -36.69 -11.25 -45.70
CA LEU A 14 -36.09 -11.25 -44.36
C LEU A 14 -35.02 -10.15 -44.17
N HIS A 15 -34.34 -9.74 -45.24
CA HIS A 15 -33.37 -8.63 -45.19
C HIS A 15 -34.03 -7.24 -45.10
N ASP A 16 -35.32 -7.11 -45.42
CA ASP A 16 -36.06 -5.86 -45.24
C ASP A 16 -36.42 -5.61 -43.76
N ALA A 17 -36.31 -6.61 -42.87
CA ALA A 17 -36.74 -6.53 -41.47
C ALA A 17 -36.14 -5.34 -40.69
N SER A 18 -34.85 -5.08 -40.87
CA SER A 18 -34.14 -3.93 -40.27
C SER A 18 -34.54 -2.57 -40.84
N SER A 19 -35.25 -2.56 -41.96
CA SER A 19 -35.56 -1.38 -42.76
C SER A 19 -37.02 -0.93 -42.59
N ILE A 20 -37.87 -1.73 -41.94
CA ILE A 20 -39.28 -1.39 -41.73
C ILE A 20 -39.39 -0.28 -40.68
N GLU A 21 -39.93 0.86 -41.10
CA GLU A 21 -40.27 1.98 -40.22
C GLU A 21 -41.61 1.71 -39.51
N SER A 22 -41.65 1.87 -38.18
CA SER A 22 -42.86 1.65 -37.38
C SER A 22 -43.69 2.92 -37.14
N ASP A 23 -43.07 4.09 -37.23
CA ASP A 23 -43.73 5.40 -37.12
C ASP A 23 -43.48 6.24 -38.38
N ILE A 24 -44.55 6.66 -39.03
CA ILE A 24 -44.55 7.49 -40.26
C ILE A 24 -45.05 8.92 -40.02
N SER A 25 -45.30 9.31 -38.76
CA SER A 25 -45.85 10.62 -38.39
C SER A 25 -44.95 11.80 -38.73
N TRP A 26 -43.64 11.55 -38.85
CA TRP A 26 -42.62 12.55 -39.16
C TRP A 26 -42.47 12.87 -40.66
N ILE A 27 -43.18 12.16 -41.55
CA ILE A 27 -43.08 12.35 -43.01
C ILE A 27 -43.98 13.51 -43.44
N SER A 28 -43.38 14.57 -44.00
CA SER A 28 -44.07 15.76 -44.49
C SER A 28 -44.81 15.52 -45.81
N ASP A 29 -45.82 16.35 -46.11
CA ASP A 29 -46.65 16.19 -47.32
C ASP A 29 -45.87 16.31 -48.64
N ASN A 30 -44.73 17.00 -48.65
CA ASN A 30 -43.83 17.03 -49.82
C ASN A 30 -43.08 15.70 -50.01
N GLU A 31 -42.64 15.08 -48.92
CA GLU A 31 -41.94 13.80 -48.92
C GLU A 31 -42.90 12.65 -49.29
N TRP A 32 -44.17 12.77 -48.90
CA TRP A 32 -45.23 11.87 -49.38
C TRP A 32 -45.35 11.87 -50.91
N LEU A 33 -45.21 13.02 -51.59
CA LEU A 33 -45.28 13.09 -53.06
C LEU A 33 -44.14 12.32 -53.76
N GLU A 34 -42.97 12.20 -53.12
CA GLU A 34 -41.85 11.38 -53.64
C GLU A 34 -42.03 9.88 -53.39
N LEU A 35 -42.83 9.49 -52.38
CA LEU A 35 -43.06 8.11 -51.98
C LEU A 35 -44.27 7.44 -52.66
N LEU A 36 -45.14 8.21 -53.32
CA LEU A 36 -46.39 7.70 -53.90
C LEU A 36 -46.16 6.81 -55.14
N PRO A 37 -46.66 5.56 -55.15
CA PRO A 37 -46.70 4.74 -56.36
C PRO A 37 -47.63 5.36 -57.41
N SER A 38 -47.19 5.35 -58.67
CA SER A 38 -47.92 5.89 -59.81
C SER A 38 -49.35 5.33 -59.93
N GLY A 39 -50.35 6.16 -59.58
CA GLY A 39 -51.78 5.84 -59.73
C GLY A 39 -52.59 5.80 -58.42
N ASN A 40 -51.95 5.81 -57.25
CA ASN A 40 -52.63 5.74 -55.96
C ASN A 40 -52.80 7.12 -55.31
N SER A 41 -53.91 7.35 -54.60
CA SER A 41 -54.09 8.59 -53.82
C SER A 41 -53.45 8.51 -52.44
N LEU A 42 -52.99 9.65 -51.92
CA LEU A 42 -52.35 9.74 -50.59
C LEU A 42 -53.24 9.21 -49.46
N SER A 43 -54.54 9.48 -49.53
CA SER A 43 -55.52 8.99 -48.54
C SER A 43 -55.64 7.46 -48.54
N GLN A 44 -55.54 6.82 -49.71
CA GLN A 44 -55.54 5.35 -49.82
C GLN A 44 -54.24 4.78 -49.22
N ILE A 45 -53.08 5.33 -49.60
CA ILE A 45 -51.79 4.86 -49.08
C ILE A 45 -51.68 5.03 -47.56
N LYS A 46 -52.06 6.18 -47.00
CA LYS A 46 -52.10 6.40 -45.53
C LYS A 46 -53.07 5.43 -44.83
N TYR A 47 -54.22 5.12 -45.45
CA TYR A 47 -55.15 4.11 -44.92
C TYR A 47 -54.55 2.69 -44.93
N GLN A 48 -53.91 2.27 -46.03
CA GLN A 48 -53.33 0.93 -46.16
C GLN A 48 -52.09 0.73 -45.28
N LEU A 49 -51.29 1.77 -45.04
CA LEU A 49 -50.22 1.77 -44.04
C LEU A 49 -50.80 1.64 -42.62
N ALA A 50 -51.83 2.42 -42.28
CA ALA A 50 -52.50 2.34 -40.97
C ALA A 50 -53.27 1.03 -40.74
N ALA A 51 -53.66 0.32 -41.81
CA ALA A 51 -54.22 -1.03 -41.77
C ALA A 51 -53.14 -2.13 -41.70
N GLY A 52 -51.87 -1.80 -41.93
CA GLY A 52 -50.76 -2.76 -42.01
C GLY A 52 -50.78 -3.64 -43.26
N GLU A 53 -51.41 -3.19 -44.35
CA GLU A 53 -51.37 -3.84 -45.67
C GLU A 53 -50.08 -3.49 -46.44
N LEU A 54 -49.56 -2.28 -46.19
CA LEU A 54 -48.31 -1.75 -46.70
C LEU A 54 -47.36 -1.44 -45.54
N VAL A 55 -46.07 -1.37 -45.83
CA VAL A 55 -45.05 -0.80 -44.94
C VAL A 55 -44.12 0.15 -45.68
N LEU A 56 -43.49 1.06 -44.94
CA LEU A 56 -42.38 1.88 -45.44
C LEU A 56 -41.06 1.18 -45.11
N LEU A 57 -40.23 0.97 -46.14
CA LEU A 57 -38.86 0.51 -45.99
C LEU A 57 -37.90 1.69 -46.17
N SER A 58 -37.26 2.12 -45.09
CA SER A 58 -36.20 3.13 -45.09
C SER A 58 -34.83 2.49 -44.93
N SER A 59 -33.80 3.05 -45.58
CA SER A 59 -32.41 2.61 -45.38
C SER A 59 -31.83 3.05 -44.02
N SER A 60 -32.54 3.88 -43.27
CA SER A 60 -32.16 4.34 -41.92
C SER A 60 -33.43 4.71 -41.15
N PRO A 61 -34.26 3.73 -40.74
CA PRO A 61 -35.51 4.01 -40.04
C PRO A 61 -35.25 4.68 -38.69
N ARG A 62 -36.10 5.64 -38.34
CA ARG A 62 -36.02 6.37 -37.06
C ARG A 62 -36.52 5.51 -35.90
N ASN A 63 -37.58 4.74 -36.14
CA ASN A 63 -38.19 3.82 -35.22
C ASN A 63 -38.33 2.44 -35.92
N PRO A 64 -37.26 1.64 -36.02
CA PRO A 64 -37.33 0.33 -36.67
C PRO A 64 -38.37 -0.58 -36.00
N LEU A 65 -39.20 -1.27 -36.80
CA LEU A 65 -40.19 -2.22 -36.30
C LEU A 65 -39.55 -3.47 -35.68
N PHE A 66 -38.39 -3.89 -36.20
CA PHE A 66 -37.63 -5.03 -35.70
C PHE A 66 -36.15 -4.67 -35.44
N VAL A 67 -35.58 -5.28 -34.41
CA VAL A 67 -34.15 -5.19 -34.05
C VAL A 67 -33.59 -6.60 -33.95
N LEU A 68 -32.35 -6.80 -34.41
CA LEU A 68 -31.65 -8.07 -34.28
C LEU A 68 -31.04 -8.19 -32.89
N SER A 69 -31.46 -9.17 -32.10
CA SER A 69 -30.93 -9.47 -30.76
C SER A 69 -30.61 -10.96 -30.67
N GLU A 70 -29.40 -11.31 -30.23
CA GLU A 70 -28.91 -12.70 -30.08
C GLU A 70 -29.05 -13.59 -31.35
N GLY A 71 -29.21 -12.98 -32.52
CA GLY A 71 -29.40 -13.67 -33.81
C GLY A 71 -30.86 -13.79 -34.28
N GLU A 72 -31.83 -13.36 -33.47
CA GLU A 72 -33.25 -13.35 -33.81
C GLU A 72 -33.79 -11.92 -34.02
N TRP A 73 -34.76 -11.76 -34.92
CA TRP A 73 -35.48 -10.50 -35.12
C TRP A 73 -36.58 -10.36 -34.08
N ILE A 74 -36.36 -9.51 -33.08
CA ILE A 74 -37.36 -9.15 -32.06
C ILE A 74 -38.06 -7.86 -32.43
N THR A 75 -39.32 -7.70 -32.05
CA THR A 75 -40.06 -6.45 -32.23
C THR A 75 -39.50 -5.35 -31.32
N SER A 76 -39.39 -4.12 -31.82
CA SER A 76 -38.89 -3.02 -31.01
C SER A 76 -39.93 -2.56 -29.98
N ALA A 77 -39.46 -2.13 -28.80
CA ALA A 77 -40.34 -1.66 -27.72
C ALA A 77 -41.17 -0.43 -28.15
N SER A 78 -40.59 0.46 -28.98
CA SER A 78 -41.27 1.65 -29.53
C SER A 78 -42.43 1.27 -30.45
N ALA A 79 -42.24 0.28 -31.33
CA ALA A 79 -43.23 -0.10 -32.33
C ALA A 79 -44.50 -0.75 -31.77
N CYS A 80 -44.47 -1.19 -30.50
CA CYS A 80 -45.60 -1.85 -29.84
C CYS A 80 -46.78 -0.89 -29.56
N MET A 81 -46.57 0.42 -29.67
CA MET A 81 -47.57 1.46 -29.38
C MET A 81 -48.30 1.97 -30.64
N ASP A 82 -47.59 2.11 -31.77
CA ASP A 82 -48.07 2.87 -32.94
C ASP A 82 -48.31 2.03 -34.21
N PHE A 83 -47.77 0.81 -34.30
CA PHE A 83 -47.96 -0.08 -35.47
C PHE A 83 -49.07 -1.13 -35.23
N PRO A 84 -49.91 -1.50 -36.22
CA PRO A 84 -51.01 -2.43 -36.02
C PRO A 84 -50.57 -3.83 -35.53
N ILE A 85 -50.94 -4.20 -34.30
CA ILE A 85 -50.54 -5.46 -33.63
C ILE A 85 -50.81 -6.70 -34.49
N GLY A 86 -51.91 -6.74 -35.23
CA GLY A 86 -52.23 -7.84 -36.15
C GLY A 86 -51.24 -7.98 -37.31
N ALA A 87 -50.80 -6.85 -37.87
CA ALA A 87 -49.79 -6.82 -38.92
C ALA A 87 -48.39 -7.13 -38.36
N THR A 88 -48.03 -6.60 -37.17
CA THR A 88 -46.80 -6.99 -36.46
C THR A 88 -46.74 -8.50 -36.26
N THR A 89 -47.84 -9.11 -35.81
CA THR A 89 -47.95 -10.56 -35.60
C THR A 89 -47.77 -11.33 -36.91
N ALA A 90 -48.42 -10.90 -37.99
CA ALA A 90 -48.31 -11.55 -39.31
C ALA A 90 -46.89 -11.44 -39.89
N ILE A 91 -46.25 -10.26 -39.80
CA ILE A 91 -44.87 -10.05 -40.28
C ILE A 91 -43.88 -10.87 -39.44
N THR A 92 -44.06 -10.91 -38.11
CA THR A 92 -43.24 -11.74 -37.22
C THR A 92 -43.36 -13.22 -37.60
N GLN A 93 -44.58 -13.75 -37.72
CA GLN A 93 -44.80 -15.13 -38.16
C GLN A 93 -44.18 -15.40 -39.54
N ARG A 94 -44.23 -14.44 -40.46
CA ARG A 94 -43.63 -14.54 -41.79
C ARG A 94 -42.10 -14.63 -41.73
N PHE A 95 -41.44 -13.81 -40.90
CA PHE A 95 -39.99 -13.87 -40.71
C PHE A 95 -39.55 -15.13 -39.94
N SER A 96 -40.28 -15.55 -38.90
CA SER A 96 -40.02 -16.83 -38.20
C SER A 96 -40.19 -18.05 -39.11
N SER A 97 -41.15 -18.00 -40.05
CA SER A 97 -41.36 -19.04 -41.06
C SER A 97 -40.30 -19.03 -42.17
N ALA A 98 -39.56 -17.93 -42.33
CA ALA A 98 -38.55 -17.75 -43.37
C ALA A 98 -37.13 -18.22 -42.96
N GLY A 99 -36.88 -18.50 -41.69
CA GLY A 99 -35.60 -19.11 -41.29
C GLY A 99 -35.33 -19.18 -39.79
N SER A 100 -35.34 -20.39 -39.24
CA SER A 100 -34.66 -20.73 -37.97
C SER A 100 -33.50 -21.68 -38.29
N SER A 101 -32.31 -21.14 -38.57
CA SER A 101 -31.03 -21.88 -38.54
C SER A 101 -29.81 -20.94 -38.63
N ILE A 102 -28.77 -21.26 -37.87
CA ILE A 102 -27.63 -20.36 -37.57
C ILE A 102 -26.50 -20.49 -38.64
N LEU A 103 -26.85 -20.73 -39.92
CA LEU A 103 -25.86 -21.10 -40.96
C LEU A 103 -26.17 -20.57 -42.39
N PHE A 104 -26.15 -19.26 -42.61
CA PHE A 104 -25.97 -18.71 -43.97
C PHE A 104 -25.07 -17.47 -44.00
N GLY A 105 -23.80 -17.68 -44.32
CA GLY A 105 -22.89 -16.61 -44.74
C GLY A 105 -22.93 -16.41 -46.27
N ARG A 106 -22.93 -15.15 -46.71
CA ARG A 106 -22.67 -14.68 -48.10
C ARG A 106 -23.27 -15.53 -49.26
N GLY A 107 -24.44 -15.16 -49.77
CA GLY A 107 -24.88 -15.62 -51.10
C GLY A 107 -26.21 -15.08 -51.59
N GLY A 108 -26.26 -14.74 -52.89
CA GLY A 108 -27.37 -14.16 -53.66
C GLY A 108 -28.82 -14.65 -53.44
N SER A 109 -29.74 -13.68 -53.49
CA SER A 109 -31.04 -13.73 -54.20
C SER A 109 -31.82 -15.06 -54.20
N GLU A 110 -32.64 -15.30 -53.17
CA GLU A 110 -33.77 -16.23 -53.26
C GLU A 110 -35.04 -15.58 -52.68
N SER A 111 -36.13 -15.56 -53.47
CA SER A 111 -37.42 -14.99 -53.08
C SER A 111 -38.25 -15.97 -52.25
N LEU A 112 -38.92 -15.46 -51.22
CA LEU A 112 -39.91 -16.24 -50.47
C LEU A 112 -41.16 -16.53 -51.34
N PRO A 113 -41.77 -17.73 -51.27
CA PRO A 113 -42.99 -18.05 -52.01
C PRO A 113 -44.19 -17.22 -51.51
N PRO A 114 -45.17 -16.90 -52.39
CA PRO A 114 -46.36 -16.14 -52.00
C PRO A 114 -47.26 -16.95 -51.08
N SER A 115 -47.73 -16.32 -50.00
CA SER A 115 -48.71 -16.90 -49.07
C SER A 115 -50.14 -16.85 -49.65
N PRO A 116 -51.04 -17.77 -49.27
CA PRO A 116 -52.45 -17.70 -49.66
C PRO A 116 -53.13 -16.45 -49.06
N PRO A 117 -54.16 -15.89 -49.72
CA PRO A 117 -54.79 -14.64 -49.30
C PRO A 117 -55.50 -14.76 -47.94
N LEU A 118 -55.33 -13.74 -47.10
CA LEU A 118 -55.98 -13.61 -45.80
C LEU A 118 -57.44 -13.15 -45.98
N ASP A 119 -58.41 -13.99 -45.57
CA ASP A 119 -59.81 -13.57 -45.48
C ASP A 119 -60.05 -12.83 -44.16
N TYR A 120 -59.76 -11.52 -44.16
CA TYR A 120 -60.03 -10.63 -43.04
C TYR A 120 -61.31 -9.83 -43.28
N LYS A 121 -62.30 -10.01 -42.40
CA LYS A 121 -63.43 -9.08 -42.25
C LYS A 121 -63.15 -8.15 -41.06
N PRO A 122 -63.07 -6.82 -41.26
CA PRO A 122 -62.94 -5.90 -40.15
C PRO A 122 -64.20 -5.93 -39.28
N ASP A 123 -64.02 -6.14 -37.98
CA ASP A 123 -65.07 -5.94 -37.00
C ASP A 123 -65.38 -4.43 -36.92
N THR A 124 -66.64 -4.09 -37.18
CA THR A 124 -67.13 -2.70 -37.20
C THR A 124 -67.89 -2.34 -35.93
N SER A 125 -67.90 -3.22 -34.91
CA SER A 125 -68.54 -3.00 -33.61
C SER A 125 -67.72 -2.07 -32.70
N LYS A 126 -67.46 -0.84 -33.17
CA LYS A 126 -67.06 0.26 -32.28
C LYS A 126 -68.21 0.65 -31.36
N VAL A 127 -68.29 -0.01 -30.20
CA VAL A 127 -68.87 0.63 -29.02
C VAL A 127 -68.01 1.86 -28.73
N LYS A 128 -68.64 3.04 -28.75
CA LYS A 128 -68.00 4.27 -28.28
C LYS A 128 -67.87 4.20 -26.77
N GLU A 129 -66.78 3.64 -26.26
CA GLU A 129 -66.34 3.94 -24.91
C GLU A 129 -66.03 5.45 -24.82
N ALA A 130 -66.49 6.09 -23.76
CA ALA A 130 -66.21 7.49 -23.52
C ALA A 130 -64.73 7.63 -23.11
N VAL A 131 -63.92 8.27 -23.94
CA VAL A 131 -62.52 8.55 -23.60
C VAL A 131 -62.48 9.50 -22.41
N THR A 132 -62.12 8.97 -21.23
CA THR A 132 -61.96 9.79 -20.02
C THR A 132 -60.87 10.82 -20.25
N PRO A 133 -61.14 12.13 -20.03
CA PRO A 133 -60.17 13.18 -20.28
C PRO A 133 -59.03 13.15 -19.26
N ILE A 134 -57.83 13.50 -19.72
CA ILE A 134 -56.69 13.75 -18.83
C ILE A 134 -57.04 14.96 -17.96
N SER A 135 -57.08 14.76 -16.64
CA SER A 135 -57.61 15.74 -15.68
C SER A 135 -56.65 16.00 -14.52
N TYR A 136 -55.62 15.17 -14.38
CA TYR A 136 -54.69 15.19 -13.25
C TYR A 136 -53.23 15.22 -13.74
N GLN A 137 -52.38 15.80 -12.90
CA GLN A 137 -50.93 15.81 -13.04
C GLN A 137 -50.29 15.24 -11.78
N TYR A 138 -49.04 14.80 -11.89
CA TYR A 138 -48.26 14.36 -10.75
C TYR A 138 -46.80 14.74 -10.96
N ASN A 139 -46.24 15.43 -9.96
CA ASN A 139 -44.98 16.16 -10.08
C ASN A 139 -44.06 15.80 -8.90
N ILE A 140 -42.81 15.49 -9.19
CA ILE A 140 -41.74 15.34 -8.18
C ILE A 140 -40.58 16.30 -8.46
N GLU A 141 -39.89 16.69 -7.41
CA GLU A 141 -38.74 17.61 -7.42
C GLU A 141 -37.45 16.82 -7.20
N ILE A 142 -36.46 16.97 -8.08
CA ILE A 142 -35.11 16.45 -7.88
C ILE A 142 -34.16 17.64 -7.67
N ALA A 143 -33.44 17.68 -6.56
CA ALA A 143 -32.59 18.80 -6.17
C ALA A 143 -31.23 18.84 -6.91
N CYS A 144 -31.28 18.85 -8.24
CA CYS A 144 -30.17 19.16 -9.14
C CYS A 144 -30.69 19.69 -10.49
N THR A 145 -29.80 20.24 -11.32
CA THR A 145 -30.16 20.77 -12.64
C THR A 145 -30.60 19.64 -13.61
N PRO A 146 -31.47 19.91 -14.62
CA PRO A 146 -31.88 18.89 -15.58
C PRO A 146 -30.72 18.27 -16.35
N GLN A 147 -29.71 19.08 -16.67
CA GLN A 147 -28.46 18.65 -17.30
C GLN A 147 -27.72 17.66 -16.39
N ARG A 148 -27.60 17.96 -15.10
CA ARG A 148 -26.94 17.07 -14.14
C ARG A 148 -27.73 15.79 -13.92
N LEU A 149 -29.06 15.86 -13.80
CA LEU A 149 -29.91 14.68 -13.66
C LEU A 149 -29.72 13.70 -14.82
N SER A 150 -29.69 14.21 -16.06
CA SER A 150 -29.38 13.41 -17.26
C SER A 150 -28.01 12.73 -17.17
N ALA A 151 -26.98 13.47 -16.73
CA ALA A 151 -25.62 12.97 -16.58
C ALA A 151 -25.41 11.94 -15.45
N LEU A 152 -26.40 11.72 -14.57
CA LEU A 152 -26.33 10.70 -13.51
C LEU A 152 -26.69 9.29 -14.00
N SER A 153 -27.18 9.13 -15.24
CA SER A 153 -27.77 7.86 -15.74
C SER A 153 -28.82 7.30 -14.78
N TYR A 154 -29.63 8.19 -14.18
CA TYR A 154 -30.52 7.85 -13.06
C TYR A 154 -31.55 6.75 -13.39
N GLY A 155 -31.95 6.65 -14.66
CA GLY A 155 -33.07 5.84 -15.10
C GLY A 155 -34.28 6.74 -15.32
N TYR A 156 -35.41 6.42 -14.68
CA TYR A 156 -36.65 7.18 -14.79
C TYR A 156 -37.59 6.90 -13.61
N PHE A 157 -38.46 7.87 -13.29
CA PHE A 157 -39.54 7.68 -12.33
C PHE A 157 -40.84 7.34 -13.06
N MET A 158 -41.70 6.53 -12.43
CA MET A 158 -43.03 6.20 -12.94
C MET A 158 -44.07 6.07 -11.82
N LEU A 159 -45.34 6.27 -12.17
CA LEU A 159 -46.47 5.74 -11.42
C LEU A 159 -46.80 4.34 -11.95
N ALA A 160 -46.85 3.37 -11.04
CA ALA A 160 -47.17 1.99 -11.36
C ALA A 160 -48.62 1.83 -11.88
N LYS A 161 -48.83 0.84 -12.74
CA LYS A 161 -50.16 0.47 -13.27
C LYS A 161 -51.16 0.18 -12.15
N THR A 162 -52.37 0.70 -12.30
CA THR A 162 -53.54 0.42 -11.44
C THR A 162 -54.58 -0.43 -12.20
N TYR A 163 -55.80 -0.51 -11.68
CA TYR A 163 -56.92 -1.09 -12.42
C TYR A 163 -57.40 -0.18 -13.57
N ASN A 164 -57.43 1.15 -13.35
CA ASN A 164 -57.99 2.11 -14.31
C ASN A 164 -56.92 2.80 -15.19
N GLU A 165 -55.68 2.89 -14.71
CA GLU A 165 -54.61 3.69 -15.32
C GLU A 165 -53.41 2.79 -15.69
N PRO A 166 -52.86 2.90 -16.93
CA PRO A 166 -51.59 2.25 -17.28
C PRO A 166 -50.41 2.83 -16.48
N VAL A 167 -49.22 2.27 -16.67
CA VAL A 167 -47.98 2.88 -16.15
C VAL A 167 -47.83 4.29 -16.72
N LEU A 168 -47.57 5.27 -15.86
CA LEU A 168 -47.31 6.65 -16.27
C LEU A 168 -45.86 7.00 -15.97
N ALA A 169 -45.01 7.06 -17.01
CA ALA A 169 -43.65 7.56 -16.86
C ALA A 169 -43.65 9.07 -16.62
N LEU A 170 -42.76 9.55 -15.75
CA LEU A 170 -42.52 10.98 -15.54
C LEU A 170 -41.50 11.45 -16.60
N SER A 171 -42.02 11.71 -17.80
CA SER A 171 -41.24 11.94 -19.02
C SER A 171 -40.91 13.41 -19.30
N THR A 172 -41.58 14.36 -18.64
CA THR A 172 -41.17 15.77 -18.71
C THR A 172 -40.11 16.05 -17.66
N ALA A 173 -39.02 16.72 -18.05
CA ALA A 173 -37.95 17.14 -17.16
C ALA A 173 -37.66 18.63 -17.41
N GLU A 174 -38.20 19.48 -16.55
CA GLU A 174 -38.16 20.93 -16.70
C GLU A 174 -37.36 21.59 -15.57
N ALA A 175 -36.78 22.76 -15.84
CA ALA A 175 -36.06 23.53 -14.81
C ALA A 175 -37.06 24.17 -13.82
N PHE A 176 -36.78 24.02 -12.53
CA PHE A 176 -37.60 24.51 -11.43
C PHE A 176 -36.70 25.23 -10.42
N GLY A 177 -36.32 26.46 -10.78
CA GLY A 177 -35.17 27.12 -10.16
C GLY A 177 -33.89 26.34 -10.45
N GLU A 178 -33.10 26.07 -9.41
CA GLU A 178 -31.88 25.24 -9.47
C GLU A 178 -32.17 23.72 -9.47
N HIS A 179 -33.45 23.32 -9.41
CA HIS A 179 -33.90 21.93 -9.32
C HIS A 179 -34.54 21.46 -10.65
N THR A 180 -34.82 20.16 -10.75
CA THR A 180 -35.57 19.56 -11.86
C THR A 180 -36.97 19.18 -11.40
N LEU A 181 -37.99 19.58 -12.16
CA LEU A 181 -39.35 19.09 -12.01
C LEU A 181 -39.57 17.93 -12.99
N LEU A 182 -39.84 16.74 -12.45
CA LEU A 182 -40.28 15.58 -13.23
C LEU A 182 -41.80 15.45 -13.12
N SER A 183 -42.52 15.45 -14.25
CA SER A 183 -44.00 15.39 -14.23
C SER A 183 -44.59 14.34 -15.16
N THR A 184 -45.81 13.90 -14.83
CA THR A 184 -46.65 13.05 -15.68
C THR A 184 -48.12 13.45 -15.60
N LEU A 185 -48.93 12.98 -16.56
CA LEU A 185 -50.34 13.32 -16.70
C LEU A 185 -51.22 12.07 -16.65
N GLY A 186 -52.39 12.17 -16.00
CA GLY A 186 -53.27 11.05 -15.72
C GLY A 186 -54.76 11.38 -15.82
N ARG A 187 -55.57 10.34 -15.90
CA ARG A 187 -57.03 10.40 -16.09
C ARG A 187 -57.81 10.16 -14.80
N PHE A 188 -57.21 9.48 -13.81
CA PHE A 188 -57.93 9.02 -12.62
C PHE A 188 -57.29 9.50 -11.31
N ASP A 189 -58.11 10.11 -10.46
CA ASP A 189 -57.79 10.35 -9.04
C ASP A 189 -58.03 9.07 -8.25
N GLU A 190 -56.95 8.34 -7.99
CA GLU A 190 -56.91 7.07 -7.29
C GLU A 190 -55.52 6.87 -6.69
N ALA A 191 -55.44 6.04 -5.65
CA ALA A 191 -54.16 5.72 -5.01
C ALA A 191 -53.24 4.96 -5.97
N LYS A 192 -52.08 5.56 -6.27
CA LYS A 192 -51.02 5.00 -7.11
C LYS A 192 -49.78 4.66 -6.28
N ARG A 193 -48.74 4.14 -6.93
CA ARG A 193 -47.40 3.93 -6.35
C ARG A 193 -46.34 4.58 -7.24
N LEU A 194 -45.57 5.51 -6.69
CA LEU A 194 -44.35 6.01 -7.32
C LEU A 194 -43.25 4.93 -7.23
N GLN A 195 -42.55 4.70 -8.33
CA GLN A 195 -41.38 3.82 -8.39
C GLN A 195 -40.26 4.49 -9.17
N HIS A 196 -39.03 4.35 -8.68
CA HIS A 196 -37.83 4.68 -9.45
C HIS A 196 -37.30 3.43 -10.14
N ILE A 197 -37.22 3.48 -11.47
CA ILE A 197 -36.80 2.40 -12.35
C ILE A 197 -35.47 2.76 -13.00
N LEU A 198 -34.57 1.79 -13.03
CA LEU A 198 -33.21 1.91 -13.55
C LEU A 198 -33.22 1.95 -15.09
N ALA A 199 -32.10 2.37 -15.70
CA ALA A 199 -31.94 2.34 -17.15
C ALA A 199 -32.15 0.92 -17.74
N THR A 200 -31.87 -0.12 -16.96
CA THR A 200 -32.15 -1.54 -17.26
C THR A 200 -33.63 -1.95 -17.21
N GLY A 201 -34.58 -1.03 -16.98
CA GLY A 201 -36.01 -1.30 -16.84
C GLY A 201 -36.42 -1.97 -15.52
N LYS A 202 -35.47 -2.12 -14.57
CA LYS A 202 -35.63 -2.83 -13.30
C LYS A 202 -35.86 -1.87 -12.14
N SER A 203 -36.67 -2.24 -11.14
CA SER A 203 -36.99 -1.35 -10.02
C SER A 203 -35.83 -1.21 -9.04
N SER A 204 -35.47 0.04 -8.69
CA SER A 204 -34.44 0.36 -7.69
C SER A 204 -34.86 0.17 -6.22
N GLN A 205 -36.06 -0.37 -5.96
CA GLN A 205 -36.74 -0.46 -4.66
C GLN A 205 -37.19 0.89 -4.03
N LEU A 206 -36.55 2.01 -4.38
CA LEU A 206 -37.05 3.35 -4.05
C LEU A 206 -38.48 3.52 -4.60
N SER A 207 -39.44 3.62 -3.69
CA SER A 207 -40.86 3.72 -3.99
C SER A 207 -41.62 4.47 -2.89
N VAL A 208 -42.75 5.07 -3.25
CA VAL A 208 -43.67 5.75 -2.34
C VAL A 208 -45.09 5.26 -2.64
N GLN A 209 -45.82 4.84 -1.61
CA GLN A 209 -47.17 4.33 -1.72
C GLN A 209 -47.94 4.56 -0.39
N PRO A 210 -49.24 4.94 -0.44
CA PRO A 210 -49.95 5.44 -1.62
C PRO A 210 -49.40 6.81 -2.06
N VAL A 211 -49.63 7.17 -3.32
CA VAL A 211 -49.47 8.55 -3.81
C VAL A 211 -50.73 8.97 -4.56
N ALA A 212 -51.09 10.24 -4.43
CA ALA A 212 -52.26 10.84 -5.08
C ALA A 212 -51.85 11.83 -6.16
N MET A 213 -52.58 11.86 -7.27
CA MET A 213 -52.42 12.88 -8.30
C MET A 213 -53.16 14.17 -7.90
N VAL A 214 -52.81 15.30 -8.52
CA VAL A 214 -53.45 16.59 -8.25
C VAL A 214 -54.11 17.12 -9.53
N PRO A 215 -55.16 17.95 -9.47
CA PRO A 215 -55.75 18.55 -10.66
C PRO A 215 -54.71 19.31 -11.50
N ILE A 216 -54.83 19.25 -12.83
CA ILE A 216 -53.94 19.99 -13.73
C ILE A 216 -53.92 21.48 -13.37
N GLY A 217 -52.73 22.08 -13.37
CA GLY A 217 -52.51 23.48 -12.99
C GLY A 217 -52.32 23.74 -11.50
N SER A 218 -52.41 22.73 -10.63
CA SER A 218 -52.23 22.90 -9.17
C SER A 218 -50.83 23.35 -8.73
N GLN A 219 -49.81 23.24 -9.59
CA GLN A 219 -48.38 23.51 -9.33
C GLN A 219 -47.76 22.79 -8.10
N LYS A 220 -48.51 21.95 -7.39
CA LYS A 220 -48.04 21.20 -6.23
C LYS A 220 -47.00 20.15 -6.64
N VAL A 221 -45.87 20.15 -5.93
CA VAL A 221 -44.90 19.04 -5.89
C VAL A 221 -45.35 18.06 -4.80
N SER A 222 -45.39 16.78 -5.11
CA SER A 222 -45.79 15.73 -4.16
C SER A 222 -44.59 15.20 -3.36
N GLU A 223 -43.53 14.76 -4.04
CA GLU A 223 -42.31 14.24 -3.42
C GLU A 223 -41.08 15.03 -3.89
N SER A 224 -40.08 15.11 -3.02
CA SER A 224 -38.81 15.75 -3.34
C SER A 224 -37.63 14.88 -2.94
N PHE A 225 -36.67 14.69 -3.84
CA PHE A 225 -35.47 13.87 -3.66
C PHE A 225 -34.19 14.69 -3.86
N ILE A 226 -33.11 14.31 -3.18
CA ILE A 226 -31.77 14.91 -3.31
C ILE A 226 -30.78 13.83 -3.77
N PRO A 227 -30.10 14.00 -4.92
CA PRO A 227 -28.98 13.13 -5.28
C PRO A 227 -27.75 13.52 -4.47
N VAL A 228 -27.09 12.55 -3.84
CA VAL A 228 -25.88 12.77 -3.02
C VAL A 228 -24.81 11.73 -3.31
N GLN A 229 -23.54 12.11 -3.16
CA GLN A 229 -22.41 11.19 -3.21
C GLN A 229 -21.95 10.85 -1.79
N LEU A 230 -21.67 9.57 -1.52
CA LEU A 230 -21.21 9.09 -0.22
C LEU A 230 -19.70 8.87 -0.23
N VAL A 231 -19.01 9.39 0.79
CA VAL A 231 -17.57 9.21 1.01
C VAL A 231 -17.27 8.97 2.49
N ILE A 232 -16.08 8.47 2.79
CA ILE A 232 -15.56 8.35 4.15
C ILE A 232 -14.38 9.29 4.35
N GLN A 233 -14.07 9.62 5.61
CA GLN A 233 -12.82 10.30 5.98
C GLN A 233 -11.83 9.27 6.54
N VAL A 234 -10.56 9.40 6.16
CA VAL A 234 -9.43 8.65 6.70
C VAL A 234 -8.37 9.68 7.12
N GLY A 235 -8.15 9.82 8.43
CA GLY A 235 -7.33 10.90 8.97
C GLY A 235 -7.80 12.28 8.45
N ALA A 236 -6.91 13.06 7.85
CA ALA A 236 -7.23 14.38 7.30
C ALA A 236 -7.85 14.37 5.88
N ARG A 237 -8.11 13.20 5.27
CA ARG A 237 -8.47 13.07 3.85
C ARG A 237 -9.80 12.37 3.60
N LEU A 238 -10.60 12.88 2.66
CA LEU A 238 -11.80 12.21 2.17
C LEU A 238 -11.45 11.16 1.09
N GLY A 239 -12.16 10.04 1.08
CA GLY A 239 -11.95 8.96 0.12
C GLY A 239 -13.22 8.20 -0.24
N CYS A 240 -13.24 7.67 -1.45
CA CYS A 240 -14.20 6.68 -1.91
C CYS A 240 -13.74 5.30 -1.42
N PRO A 241 -14.46 4.62 -0.52
CA PRO A 241 -14.14 3.23 -0.18
C PRO A 241 -14.32 2.36 -1.42
N THR A 242 -13.43 1.39 -1.65
CA THR A 242 -13.51 0.42 -2.75
C THR A 242 -14.05 -0.93 -2.29
N LYS A 243 -14.30 -1.12 -0.99
CA LYS A 243 -14.86 -2.33 -0.39
C LYS A 243 -15.83 -1.99 0.73
N GLY A 244 -16.71 -2.93 1.07
CA GLY A 244 -17.67 -2.81 2.17
C GLY A 244 -19.07 -2.43 1.73
N PHE A 245 -19.83 -1.85 2.64
CA PHE A 245 -21.27 -1.64 2.51
C PHE A 245 -21.72 -0.30 3.07
N TYR A 246 -22.69 0.33 2.40
CA TYR A 246 -23.50 1.41 2.98
C TYR A 246 -24.90 0.89 3.31
N TYR A 247 -25.46 1.32 4.43
CA TYR A 247 -26.80 0.97 4.90
C TYR A 247 -27.61 2.25 5.09
N HIS A 248 -28.73 2.37 4.38
CA HIS A 248 -29.65 3.51 4.51
C HIS A 248 -30.85 3.12 5.38
N PHE A 249 -30.98 3.79 6.52
CA PHE A 249 -32.05 3.57 7.48
C PHE A 249 -33.04 4.75 7.51
N ARG A 250 -34.31 4.44 7.81
CA ARG A 250 -35.36 5.44 8.10
C ARG A 250 -36.26 4.88 9.19
N HIS A 251 -36.40 5.59 10.31
CA HIS A 251 -37.06 5.08 11.53
C HIS A 251 -36.44 3.77 12.09
N ALA A 252 -35.13 3.58 11.92
CA ALA A 252 -34.40 2.33 12.21
C ALA A 252 -34.73 1.11 11.33
N ASP A 253 -35.71 1.19 10.42
CA ASP A 253 -35.87 0.19 9.37
C ASP A 253 -34.81 0.37 8.27
N LEU A 254 -34.16 -0.74 7.86
CA LEU A 254 -33.25 -0.75 6.71
C LEU A 254 -34.07 -0.59 5.41
N ILE A 255 -33.79 0.49 4.68
CA ILE A 255 -34.40 0.80 3.37
C ILE A 255 -33.60 0.14 2.25
N HIS A 256 -32.27 0.32 2.24
CA HIS A 256 -31.37 -0.29 1.26
C HIS A 256 -30.01 -0.62 1.88
N GLU A 257 -29.45 -1.75 1.48
CA GLU A 257 -28.02 -2.05 1.57
C GLU A 257 -27.39 -1.86 0.19
N TYR A 258 -26.25 -1.16 0.17
CA TYR A 258 -25.45 -0.90 -1.01
C TYR A 258 -24.10 -1.59 -0.85
N GLN A 259 -23.82 -2.61 -1.67
CA GLN A 259 -22.53 -3.29 -1.69
C GLN A 259 -21.56 -2.54 -2.59
N ILE A 260 -20.45 -2.08 -2.04
CA ILE A 260 -19.38 -1.42 -2.80
C ILE A 260 -18.68 -2.47 -3.66
N VAL A 261 -18.48 -2.15 -4.94
CA VAL A 261 -17.87 -3.08 -5.90
C VAL A 261 -16.35 -2.91 -5.88
N ASP A 262 -15.62 -4.01 -5.73
CA ASP A 262 -14.16 -3.97 -5.63
C ASP A 262 -13.51 -3.36 -6.89
N GLY A 263 -12.43 -2.61 -6.68
CA GLY A 263 -11.72 -1.84 -7.71
C GLY A 263 -12.52 -0.71 -8.38
N SER A 264 -13.80 -0.52 -8.08
CA SER A 264 -14.70 0.36 -8.85
C SER A 264 -14.68 1.85 -8.47
N LYS A 265 -13.58 2.38 -7.90
CA LYS A 265 -13.46 3.81 -7.53
C LYS A 265 -14.61 4.38 -6.65
N GLY A 266 -15.33 3.54 -5.90
CA GLY A 266 -16.46 3.95 -5.04
C GLY A 266 -17.86 3.71 -5.63
N TYR A 267 -17.98 3.04 -6.77
CA TYR A 267 -19.29 2.59 -7.25
C TYR A 267 -19.83 1.41 -6.41
N PHE A 268 -21.15 1.33 -6.27
CA PHE A 268 -21.86 0.31 -5.50
C PHE A 268 -23.10 -0.22 -6.23
N ASN A 269 -23.48 -1.44 -5.90
CA ASN A 269 -24.72 -2.11 -6.33
C ASN A 269 -25.74 -2.14 -5.19
N ILE A 270 -27.03 -2.32 -5.51
CA ILE A 270 -28.09 -2.55 -4.51
C ILE A 270 -28.28 -4.07 -4.35
N THR A 271 -28.28 -4.55 -3.11
CA THR A 271 -28.51 -5.98 -2.81
C THR A 271 -30.01 -6.31 -2.69
N CYS A 272 -30.35 -7.59 -2.57
CA CYS A 272 -31.71 -8.04 -2.27
C CYS A 272 -32.13 -7.88 -0.79
N SER A 273 -31.30 -7.24 0.05
CA SER A 273 -31.57 -7.02 1.47
C SER A 273 -32.84 -6.21 1.75
N THR A 274 -33.42 -6.42 2.93
CA THR A 274 -34.70 -5.88 3.40
C THR A 274 -34.60 -5.48 4.87
N ALA A 275 -35.62 -4.78 5.39
CA ALA A 275 -35.70 -4.33 6.79
C ALA A 275 -35.37 -5.42 7.85
N SER A 276 -35.67 -6.69 7.58
CA SER A 276 -35.49 -7.80 8.53
C SER A 276 -34.50 -8.89 8.10
N MET A 277 -33.92 -8.81 6.89
CA MET A 277 -33.07 -9.86 6.34
C MET A 277 -32.04 -9.30 5.35
N LEU A 278 -30.77 -9.66 5.55
CA LEU A 278 -29.67 -9.35 4.62
C LEU A 278 -29.53 -10.46 3.56
N SER A 279 -29.05 -10.10 2.37
CA SER A 279 -28.83 -11.02 1.24
C SER A 279 -27.54 -10.70 0.50
N ASP A 280 -26.77 -11.72 0.13
CA ASP A 280 -25.58 -11.61 -0.73
C ASP A 280 -25.92 -11.50 -2.22
N GLU A 281 -27.18 -11.67 -2.59
CA GLU A 281 -27.63 -11.52 -3.97
C GLU A 281 -27.58 -10.03 -4.35
N ILE A 282 -26.62 -9.68 -5.19
CA ILE A 282 -26.62 -8.41 -5.94
C ILE A 282 -27.87 -8.44 -6.83
N ARG A 283 -28.83 -7.56 -6.55
CA ARG A 283 -30.10 -7.58 -7.30
C ARG A 283 -29.86 -7.25 -8.76
N PHE A 284 -29.05 -6.22 -9.03
CA PHE A 284 -28.64 -5.80 -10.38
C PHE A 284 -27.20 -5.28 -10.35
N SER A 285 -26.35 -5.75 -11.28
CA SER A 285 -24.98 -5.24 -11.46
C SER A 285 -25.02 -4.01 -12.36
N GLU A 286 -25.04 -2.83 -11.76
CA GLU A 286 -25.07 -1.53 -12.43
C GLU A 286 -24.45 -0.50 -11.48
N LEU A 287 -23.23 -0.08 -11.83
CA LEU A 287 -22.36 0.75 -10.98
C LEU A 287 -22.98 2.13 -10.69
N ARG A 288 -23.30 2.42 -9.42
CA ARG A 288 -23.82 3.74 -8.98
C ARG A 288 -22.92 4.37 -7.93
N GLY A 289 -22.66 5.67 -8.08
CA GLY A 289 -21.85 6.47 -7.14
C GLY A 289 -22.67 7.54 -6.41
N HIS A 290 -24.00 7.49 -6.56
CA HIS A 290 -24.95 8.38 -5.90
C HIS A 290 -26.17 7.62 -5.40
N ILE A 291 -26.88 8.19 -4.42
CA ILE A 291 -28.20 7.74 -3.97
C ILE A 291 -29.19 8.91 -4.00
N PHE A 292 -30.49 8.60 -4.13
CA PHE A 292 -31.57 9.58 -3.99
C PHE A 292 -32.15 9.53 -2.57
N LEU A 293 -31.94 10.61 -1.81
CA LEU A 293 -32.50 10.77 -0.48
C LEU A 293 -33.85 11.51 -0.55
N PRO A 294 -34.97 10.93 -0.07
CA PRO A 294 -36.23 11.65 0.02
C PRO A 294 -36.15 12.71 1.13
N TRP A 295 -36.48 13.96 0.81
CA TRP A 295 -36.54 15.06 1.80
C TRP A 295 -37.93 15.63 1.99
N LYS A 296 -38.83 15.48 1.01
CA LYS A 296 -40.27 15.69 1.18
C LYS A 296 -41.09 14.51 0.64
N VAL A 297 -42.17 14.17 1.34
CA VAL A 297 -43.22 13.23 0.90
C VAL A 297 -44.58 13.88 1.21
N GLU A 298 -45.50 13.86 0.25
CA GLU A 298 -46.75 14.65 0.26
C GLU A 298 -46.56 16.17 0.51
N GLY A 299 -45.35 16.70 0.24
CA GLY A 299 -44.92 18.06 0.57
C GLY A 299 -44.48 18.27 2.02
N GLN A 300 -44.55 17.26 2.89
CA GLN A 300 -44.08 17.31 4.28
C GLN A 300 -42.63 16.83 4.39
N ALA A 301 -41.87 17.38 5.34
CA ALA A 301 -40.49 16.95 5.60
C ALA A 301 -40.44 15.49 6.05
N VAL A 302 -39.52 14.71 5.49
CA VAL A 302 -39.31 13.30 5.87
C VAL A 302 -38.66 13.22 7.26
N ALA A 303 -39.03 12.20 8.03
CA ALA A 303 -38.43 11.89 9.32
C ALA A 303 -36.91 11.64 9.22
N PRO A 304 -36.16 11.70 10.34
CA PRO A 304 -34.72 11.44 10.36
C PRO A 304 -34.34 10.12 9.67
N GLN A 305 -33.28 10.21 8.87
CA GLN A 305 -32.69 9.11 8.12
C GLN A 305 -31.21 9.03 8.47
N HIS A 306 -30.64 7.83 8.35
CA HIS A 306 -29.24 7.59 8.69
C HIS A 306 -28.53 6.82 7.58
N ILE A 307 -27.26 7.15 7.34
CA ILE A 307 -26.35 6.30 6.55
C ILE A 307 -25.29 5.72 7.49
N TYR A 308 -25.20 4.40 7.54
CA TYR A 308 -24.11 3.70 8.21
C TYR A 308 -23.16 3.09 7.17
N TYR A 309 -21.85 3.23 7.37
CA TYR A 309 -20.83 2.55 6.57
C TYR A 309 -20.15 1.48 7.40
N SER A 310 -19.94 0.31 6.80
CA SER A 310 -19.14 -0.78 7.38
C SER A 310 -18.22 -1.38 6.34
N GLN A 311 -16.97 -1.67 6.71
CA GLN A 311 -16.04 -2.36 5.82
C GLN A 311 -16.46 -3.83 5.61
N GLU A 312 -16.97 -4.48 6.65
CA GLU A 312 -17.47 -5.85 6.60
C GLU A 312 -19.00 -5.84 6.56
N LYS A 313 -19.61 -6.92 6.04
CA LYS A 313 -21.07 -7.02 6.01
C LYS A 313 -21.62 -7.14 7.43
N LEU A 314 -22.73 -6.45 7.72
CA LEU A 314 -23.47 -6.67 8.95
C LEU A 314 -23.99 -8.12 9.03
N THR A 315 -24.09 -8.66 10.24
CA THR A 315 -24.84 -9.91 10.47
C THR A 315 -26.31 -9.60 10.73
N THR A 316 -27.18 -10.59 10.56
CA THR A 316 -28.62 -10.45 10.82
C THR A 316 -28.90 -10.11 12.29
N GLU A 317 -28.10 -10.64 13.22
CA GLU A 317 -28.19 -10.37 14.66
C GLU A 317 -27.83 -8.90 14.96
N ILE A 318 -26.78 -8.37 14.32
CA ILE A 318 -26.42 -6.96 14.48
C ILE A 318 -27.53 -6.09 13.89
N LEU A 319 -28.02 -6.37 12.68
CA LEU A 319 -29.13 -5.63 12.06
C LEU A 319 -30.37 -5.58 12.97
N GLN A 320 -30.75 -6.69 13.58
CA GLN A 320 -31.91 -6.75 14.50
C GLN A 320 -31.68 -6.04 15.84
N SER A 321 -30.42 -5.73 16.20
CA SER A 321 -30.07 -4.96 17.40
C SER A 321 -30.00 -3.44 17.16
N ILE A 322 -30.02 -2.99 15.91
CA ILE A 322 -29.94 -1.56 15.56
C ILE A 322 -31.26 -0.87 15.95
N ASP A 323 -31.17 0.09 16.87
CA ASP A 323 -32.27 0.98 17.24
C ASP A 323 -31.95 2.45 16.89
N LYS A 324 -32.89 3.34 17.19
CA LYS A 324 -32.74 4.78 16.96
C LYS A 324 -31.55 5.39 17.71
N ASN A 325 -31.23 4.92 18.92
CA ASN A 325 -30.14 5.47 19.72
C ASN A 325 -28.80 5.05 19.12
N TRP A 326 -28.66 3.76 18.82
CA TRP A 326 -27.49 3.21 18.15
C TRP A 326 -27.19 3.95 16.83
N LEU A 327 -28.21 4.25 16.03
CA LEU A 327 -28.04 5.01 14.78
C LEU A 327 -27.59 6.45 15.00
N ASN A 328 -28.04 7.14 16.06
CA ASN A 328 -27.57 8.51 16.35
C ASN A 328 -26.10 8.53 16.79
N ASP A 329 -25.65 7.47 17.46
CA ASP A 329 -24.30 7.37 18.01
C ASP A 329 -23.27 6.82 16.98
N ASN A 330 -23.71 6.00 16.03
CA ASN A 330 -22.82 5.24 15.13
C ASN A 330 -23.00 5.55 13.62
N ALA A 331 -24.05 6.26 13.21
CA ALA A 331 -24.37 6.51 11.80
C ALA A 331 -24.53 7.99 11.47
N PHE A 332 -24.28 8.36 10.21
CA PHE A 332 -24.44 9.72 9.72
C PHE A 332 -25.92 10.11 9.66
N ILE A 333 -26.32 11.09 10.46
CA ILE A 333 -27.68 11.65 10.46
C ILE A 333 -27.84 12.55 9.21
N ILE A 334 -28.84 12.25 8.38
CA ILE A 334 -29.16 13.05 7.19
C ILE A 334 -29.97 14.28 7.59
N GLU A 335 -29.37 15.46 7.40
CA GLU A 335 -30.05 16.75 7.52
C GLU A 335 -30.23 17.38 6.13
N PRO A 336 -31.45 17.49 5.57
CA PRO A 336 -31.65 18.00 4.21
C PRO A 336 -31.21 19.46 4.01
N ALA A 337 -31.34 20.31 5.03
CA ALA A 337 -31.07 21.76 4.93
C ALA A 337 -29.62 22.10 4.53
N PRO A 338 -28.55 21.61 5.21
CA PRO A 338 -27.18 21.85 4.77
C PRO A 338 -26.88 21.23 3.40
N ILE A 339 -27.48 20.08 3.08
CA ILE A 339 -27.27 19.38 1.80
C ILE A 339 -27.80 20.20 0.62
N LEU A 340 -28.98 20.82 0.75
CA LEU A 340 -29.56 21.69 -0.29
C LEU A 340 -28.80 23.02 -0.44
N ALA A 341 -28.26 23.55 0.66
CA ALA A 341 -27.54 24.82 0.65
C ALA A 341 -26.09 24.72 0.14
N ILE A 342 -25.47 23.53 0.16
CA ILE A 342 -24.01 23.39 -0.07
C ILE A 342 -23.57 23.87 -1.45
N ASN A 343 -24.37 23.61 -2.49
CA ASN A 343 -24.07 24.02 -3.88
C ASN A 343 -24.27 25.53 -4.12
N GLN A 344 -24.83 26.27 -3.16
CA GLN A 344 -24.94 27.72 -3.20
C GLN A 344 -23.71 28.41 -2.60
N GLN A 345 -22.82 27.67 -1.91
CA GLN A 345 -21.56 28.21 -1.39
C GLN A 345 -20.59 28.54 -2.53
N MET A 346 -19.78 29.59 -2.37
CA MET A 346 -18.78 29.95 -3.37
C MET A 346 -17.73 28.84 -3.54
N VAL A 347 -17.31 28.62 -4.80
CA VAL A 347 -16.14 27.80 -5.10
C VAL A 347 -14.90 28.53 -4.61
N ILE A 348 -14.08 27.87 -3.80
CA ILE A 348 -12.90 28.48 -3.18
C ILE A 348 -11.70 28.34 -4.13
N ALA A 349 -11.00 29.45 -4.39
CA ALA A 349 -9.79 29.44 -5.19
C ALA A 349 -8.69 28.61 -4.52
N ARG A 350 -8.03 27.73 -5.29
CA ARG A 350 -6.97 26.86 -4.80
C ARG A 350 -5.68 27.65 -4.58
N ASN A 351 -4.98 27.35 -3.47
CA ASN A 351 -3.67 27.93 -3.18
C ASN A 351 -2.60 27.31 -4.08
N GLU A 352 -1.89 28.12 -4.88
CA GLU A 352 -0.82 27.63 -5.76
C GLU A 352 0.37 27.01 -5.02
N ALA A 353 0.61 27.39 -3.76
CA ALA A 353 1.67 26.83 -2.93
C ALA A 353 1.35 25.42 -2.41
N VAL A 354 0.08 24.99 -2.45
CA VAL A 354 -0.36 23.68 -1.92
C VAL A 354 -1.37 23.03 -2.88
N LYS A 355 -1.01 22.94 -4.18
CA LYS A 355 -1.89 22.47 -5.27
C LYS A 355 -2.53 21.09 -5.04
N ASP A 356 -2.00 20.28 -4.13
CA ASP A 356 -2.42 18.90 -3.91
C ASP A 356 -3.48 18.74 -2.81
N LYS A 357 -3.50 19.63 -1.81
CA LYS A 357 -4.51 19.63 -0.74
C LYS A 357 -5.76 20.40 -1.22
N PRO A 358 -6.98 20.00 -0.81
CA PRO A 358 -8.20 20.74 -1.15
C PRO A 358 -8.19 22.14 -0.52
N PRO A 359 -8.91 23.11 -1.10
CA PRO A 359 -9.00 24.46 -0.54
C PRO A 359 -9.78 24.52 0.79
N GLN A 360 -10.47 23.45 1.17
CA GLN A 360 -11.25 23.34 2.40
C GLN A 360 -11.00 21.98 3.07
N PRO A 361 -10.86 21.90 4.41
CA PRO A 361 -10.76 20.63 5.12
C PRO A 361 -12.09 19.83 5.05
N PRO A 362 -12.06 18.50 5.30
CA PRO A 362 -13.26 17.66 5.30
C PRO A 362 -14.38 18.22 6.19
N GLN A 363 -15.62 18.21 5.66
CA GLN A 363 -16.84 18.53 6.42
C GLN A 363 -17.88 17.43 6.23
N SER A 364 -18.82 17.33 7.18
CA SER A 364 -19.97 16.40 7.15
C SER A 364 -20.76 16.48 5.84
N VAL A 365 -20.93 17.70 5.30
CA VAL A 365 -21.50 17.97 3.98
C VAL A 365 -20.53 18.92 3.27
N SER A 366 -20.11 18.58 2.05
CA SER A 366 -19.10 19.33 1.30
C SER A 366 -19.53 19.60 -0.14
N ARG A 367 -19.17 20.78 -0.67
CA ARG A 367 -19.31 21.12 -2.10
C ARG A 367 -18.19 20.40 -2.90
N PRO A 368 -18.48 19.66 -3.98
CA PRO A 368 -17.47 18.87 -4.72
C PRO A 368 -16.18 19.62 -5.05
N GLU A 369 -16.32 20.83 -5.60
CA GLU A 369 -15.22 21.64 -6.10
C GLU A 369 -14.27 22.10 -4.99
N ASN A 370 -14.72 22.10 -3.73
CA ASN A 370 -13.95 22.57 -2.59
C ASN A 370 -13.17 21.45 -1.85
N VAL A 371 -13.35 20.17 -2.19
CA VAL A 371 -12.78 19.04 -1.40
C VAL A 371 -11.91 18.03 -2.16
N TYR A 372 -11.79 18.09 -3.48
CA TYR A 372 -10.97 17.13 -4.23
C TYR A 372 -9.45 17.38 -4.15
N TYR A 373 -8.65 16.30 -4.25
CA TYR A 373 -7.19 16.34 -4.41
C TYR A 373 -6.80 16.42 -5.89
N SER A 374 -5.65 17.06 -6.19
CA SER A 374 -5.11 17.11 -7.56
C SER A 374 -4.35 15.84 -7.97
N TYR A 375 -3.77 15.11 -7.02
CA TYR A 375 -3.10 13.82 -7.23
C TYR A 375 -3.78 12.71 -6.41
N PRO A 376 -4.90 12.16 -6.91
CA PRO A 376 -5.79 11.26 -6.16
C PRO A 376 -5.54 9.77 -6.41
N ASN A 377 -4.71 9.41 -7.40
CA ASN A 377 -4.64 8.08 -8.02
C ASN A 377 -3.95 7.02 -7.14
N ARG A 378 -4.05 7.17 -5.81
CA ARG A 378 -3.42 6.35 -4.80
C ARG A 378 -4.38 6.17 -3.64
N ASP A 379 -4.39 4.96 -3.10
CA ASP A 379 -5.17 4.62 -1.92
C ASP A 379 -4.69 5.46 -0.74
N ILE A 380 -5.62 6.13 -0.03
CA ILE A 380 -5.32 6.81 1.24
C ILE A 380 -5.08 5.77 2.33
N LEU A 381 -5.80 4.66 2.23
CA LEU A 381 -5.70 3.45 3.03
C LEU A 381 -6.09 2.28 2.13
N THR A 382 -5.54 1.09 2.32
CA THR A 382 -5.84 -0.11 1.52
C THR A 382 -7.35 -0.34 1.35
N GLY A 383 -7.86 -0.12 0.15
CA GLY A 383 -9.29 -0.18 -0.18
C GLY A 383 -10.08 1.12 -0.01
N VAL A 384 -9.40 2.29 -0.02
CA VAL A 384 -9.99 3.63 0.05
C VAL A 384 -9.24 4.58 -0.89
N LEU A 385 -9.85 4.89 -2.04
CA LEU A 385 -9.27 5.77 -3.06
C LEU A 385 -9.49 7.25 -2.74
N GLY A 386 -8.49 8.11 -2.93
CA GLY A 386 -8.64 9.55 -2.71
C GLY A 386 -9.63 10.24 -3.66
N ILE A 387 -10.39 11.23 -3.17
CA ILE A 387 -11.36 11.95 -4.00
C ILE A 387 -10.72 12.92 -5.01
N SER A 388 -11.31 13.02 -6.19
CA SER A 388 -10.77 13.74 -7.35
C SER A 388 -11.86 14.27 -8.25
N GLU A 389 -11.48 15.12 -9.19
CA GLU A 389 -12.32 15.51 -10.32
C GLU A 389 -12.86 14.30 -11.13
N GLN A 390 -12.14 13.17 -11.17
CA GLN A 390 -12.60 11.93 -11.84
C GLN A 390 -13.54 11.06 -11.00
N THR A 391 -13.48 11.15 -9.67
CA THR A 391 -14.30 10.33 -8.76
C THR A 391 -15.46 11.10 -8.15
N LEU A 392 -15.40 12.43 -8.15
CA LEU A 392 -16.48 13.28 -7.69
C LEU A 392 -17.55 13.45 -8.77
N MET A 393 -18.77 13.66 -8.28
CA MET A 393 -19.93 14.01 -9.07
C MET A 393 -20.18 15.52 -8.94
N PRO A 394 -19.96 16.33 -10.00
CA PRO A 394 -20.27 17.76 -9.98
C PRO A 394 -21.71 18.03 -9.53
N GLU A 395 -21.97 19.17 -8.89
CA GLU A 395 -23.30 19.57 -8.38
C GLU A 395 -23.98 18.59 -7.39
N LEU A 396 -23.34 17.50 -6.94
CA LEU A 396 -23.89 16.62 -5.90
C LEU A 396 -23.22 16.91 -4.56
N ALA A 397 -24.00 17.06 -3.50
CA ALA A 397 -23.45 17.16 -2.16
C ALA A 397 -22.61 15.92 -1.82
N VAL A 398 -21.37 16.13 -1.36
CA VAL A 398 -20.48 15.08 -0.88
C VAL A 398 -20.71 14.89 0.61
N LEU A 399 -21.24 13.73 1.01
CA LEU A 399 -21.53 13.41 2.41
C LEU A 399 -20.41 12.55 3.00
N ARG A 400 -19.77 13.05 4.06
CA ARG A 400 -18.84 12.26 4.87
C ARG A 400 -19.64 11.40 5.84
N VAL A 401 -19.87 10.12 5.48
CA VAL A 401 -20.77 9.23 6.23
C VAL A 401 -20.09 8.40 7.32
N ALA A 402 -18.75 8.34 7.33
CA ALA A 402 -17.97 7.77 8.41
C ALA A 402 -16.57 8.40 8.49
N GLU A 403 -15.90 8.22 9.62
CA GLU A 403 -14.52 8.65 9.86
C GLU A 403 -13.72 7.47 10.41
N ILE A 404 -12.60 7.14 9.76
CA ILE A 404 -11.68 6.08 10.15
C ILE A 404 -10.46 6.72 10.80
N SER A 405 -10.30 6.49 12.11
CA SER A 405 -9.07 6.77 12.83
C SER A 405 -7.99 5.77 12.45
N LEU A 406 -6.83 6.25 12.01
CA LEU A 406 -5.65 5.42 11.78
C LEU A 406 -4.85 5.28 13.09
N ASP A 407 -4.35 4.07 13.37
CA ASP A 407 -3.25 3.87 14.32
C ASP A 407 -1.91 4.30 13.69
N GLN A 408 -0.80 4.19 14.43
CA GLN A 408 0.51 4.60 13.91
C GLN A 408 0.92 3.85 12.63
N ALA A 409 0.61 2.55 12.53
CA ALA A 409 0.94 1.74 11.36
C ALA A 409 0.13 2.18 10.13
N GLY A 410 -1.18 2.42 10.31
CA GLY A 410 -2.05 2.97 9.30
C GLY A 410 -1.62 4.37 8.84
N LYS A 411 -1.19 5.25 9.76
CA LYS A 411 -0.65 6.59 9.44
C LYS A 411 0.62 6.51 8.60
N LEU A 412 1.58 5.65 8.98
CA LEU A 412 2.79 5.40 8.19
C LEU A 412 2.43 4.88 6.80
N ALA A 413 1.56 3.86 6.70
CA ALA A 413 1.15 3.30 5.42
C ALA A 413 0.48 4.35 4.52
N ALA A 414 -0.38 5.20 5.09
CA ALA A 414 -1.03 6.31 4.41
C ALA A 414 -0.05 7.42 3.98
N PHE A 415 1.02 7.68 4.76
CA PHE A 415 2.10 8.59 4.38
C PHE A 415 2.89 8.04 3.19
N CYS A 416 3.35 6.79 3.28
CA CYS A 416 4.07 6.08 2.21
C CYS A 416 3.22 5.95 0.93
N ALA A 417 1.90 5.77 1.06
CA ALA A 417 0.98 5.80 -0.07
C ALA A 417 0.90 7.17 -0.77
N GLY A 418 1.43 8.25 -0.21
CA GLY A 418 1.58 9.56 -0.87
C GLY A 418 2.65 9.64 -1.96
N PHE A 419 3.58 8.67 -2.03
CA PHE A 419 4.81 8.77 -2.84
C PHE A 419 4.88 7.75 -3.98
N ASN A 420 4.99 8.22 -5.23
CA ASN A 420 5.20 7.41 -6.43
C ASN A 420 6.27 6.33 -6.20
N ASN A 421 7.41 6.72 -5.65
CA ASN A 421 8.57 5.87 -5.43
C ASN A 421 8.97 5.92 -3.94
N ILE A 422 9.32 4.77 -3.35
CA ILE A 422 9.93 4.69 -2.02
C ILE A 422 11.33 4.13 -2.21
N VAL A 423 12.32 4.91 -1.78
CA VAL A 423 13.73 4.66 -2.06
C VAL A 423 14.49 4.64 -0.74
N PHE A 424 15.26 3.57 -0.49
CA PHE A 424 16.29 3.56 0.55
C PHE A 424 17.65 3.82 -0.08
N PHE A 425 18.36 4.84 0.42
CA PHE A 425 19.77 5.02 0.14
C PHE A 425 20.61 4.34 1.24
N VAL A 426 21.37 3.32 0.83
CA VAL A 426 22.21 2.47 1.68
C VAL A 426 23.65 2.52 1.14
N PRO A 427 24.49 3.46 1.61
CA PRO A 427 25.89 3.52 1.21
C PRO A 427 26.65 2.29 1.71
N ASN A 428 27.76 1.97 1.07
CA ASN A 428 28.61 0.85 1.45
C ASN A 428 29.41 1.21 2.72
N SER A 429 29.25 0.39 3.75
CA SER A 429 29.99 0.51 5.00
C SER A 429 30.92 -0.69 5.15
N PRO A 430 32.17 -0.52 5.61
CA PRO A 430 33.03 -1.64 5.96
C PRO A 430 32.45 -2.48 7.11
N ASN A 431 31.55 -1.91 7.91
CA ASN A 431 30.91 -2.56 9.04
C ASN A 431 29.63 -3.31 8.63
N TYR A 432 29.67 -4.64 8.64
CA TYR A 432 28.48 -5.50 8.47
C TYR A 432 27.35 -5.19 9.46
N GLY A 433 27.67 -4.69 10.66
CA GLY A 433 26.67 -4.31 11.65
C GLY A 433 25.79 -3.13 11.19
N GLU A 434 26.37 -2.15 10.51
CA GLU A 434 25.66 -0.99 9.95
C GLU A 434 24.74 -1.41 8.80
N GLN A 435 25.22 -2.28 7.90
CA GLN A 435 24.39 -2.92 6.87
C GLN A 435 23.26 -3.76 7.47
N GLY A 436 23.49 -4.42 8.61
CA GLY A 436 22.46 -5.11 9.36
C GLY A 436 21.39 -4.17 9.95
N ILE A 437 21.76 -2.96 10.36
CA ILE A 437 20.83 -1.93 10.85
C ILE A 437 20.02 -1.34 9.69
N ASN A 438 20.65 -1.08 8.54
CA ASN A 438 19.96 -0.63 7.33
C ASN A 438 18.95 -1.67 6.81
N LEU A 439 19.33 -2.95 6.86
CA LEU A 439 18.42 -4.05 6.55
C LEU A 439 17.22 -4.13 7.53
N ARG A 440 17.40 -3.87 8.83
CA ARG A 440 16.27 -3.78 9.78
C ARG A 440 15.31 -2.67 9.39
N ALA A 441 15.83 -1.47 9.09
CA ALA A 441 15.03 -0.33 8.65
C ALA A 441 14.15 -0.68 7.43
N MET A 442 14.77 -1.30 6.42
CA MET A 442 14.09 -1.73 5.21
C MET A 442 12.98 -2.76 5.50
N LEU A 443 13.32 -3.84 6.22
CA LEU A 443 12.37 -4.92 6.53
C LEU A 443 11.22 -4.41 7.42
N GLU A 444 11.52 -3.59 8.43
CA GLU A 444 10.54 -2.92 9.28
C GLU A 444 9.54 -2.11 8.44
N LEU A 445 10.03 -1.24 7.54
CA LEU A 445 9.14 -0.46 6.67
C LEU A 445 8.25 -1.39 5.82
N SER A 446 8.83 -2.39 5.17
CA SER A 446 8.06 -3.29 4.29
C SER A 446 6.96 -4.06 5.03
N SER A 447 7.12 -4.33 6.33
CA SER A 447 6.09 -4.98 7.15
C SER A 447 4.83 -4.14 7.39
N TYR A 448 4.91 -2.81 7.22
CA TYR A 448 3.77 -1.90 7.32
C TYR A 448 3.12 -1.59 5.96
N LEU A 449 3.75 -1.96 4.84
CA LEU A 449 3.27 -1.63 3.50
C LEU A 449 2.47 -2.78 2.86
N PRO A 450 1.56 -2.50 1.91
CA PRO A 450 0.87 -3.54 1.15
C PRO A 450 1.86 -4.36 0.32
N SER A 451 1.64 -5.68 0.21
CA SER A 451 2.53 -6.64 -0.48
C SER A 451 2.75 -6.44 -1.99
N LYS A 452 2.24 -5.35 -2.57
CA LYS A 452 2.44 -4.94 -3.97
C LYS A 452 3.32 -3.69 -4.11
N GLN A 453 3.72 -3.04 -3.03
CA GLN A 453 4.54 -1.84 -3.08
C GLN A 453 6.03 -2.24 -3.10
N VAL A 454 6.68 -2.01 -4.24
CA VAL A 454 8.12 -2.24 -4.40
C VAL A 454 8.90 -1.10 -3.74
N ILE A 455 9.99 -1.45 -3.07
CA ILE A 455 10.93 -0.51 -2.46
C ILE A 455 12.26 -0.60 -3.20
N SER A 456 12.71 0.51 -3.78
CA SER A 456 13.97 0.58 -4.52
C SER A 456 15.13 0.84 -3.55
N ILE A 457 16.23 0.11 -3.70
CA ILE A 457 17.46 0.25 -2.93
C ILE A 457 18.52 0.88 -3.83
N ILE A 458 19.08 2.00 -3.38
CA ILE A 458 20.22 2.65 -4.03
C ILE A 458 21.44 2.47 -3.15
N THR A 459 22.55 2.12 -3.80
CA THR A 459 23.87 1.93 -3.19
C THR A 459 24.88 2.79 -3.95
N ASP A 460 26.05 3.01 -3.37
CA ASP A 460 27.23 3.65 -3.99
C ASP A 460 28.17 2.61 -4.64
N ASP A 461 27.65 1.42 -4.96
CA ASP A 461 28.42 0.26 -5.41
C ASP A 461 29.13 0.48 -6.76
N ASP A 462 28.69 1.43 -7.59
CA ASP A 462 29.30 1.77 -8.88
C ASP A 462 30.74 2.34 -8.74
N ASP A 463 31.09 2.86 -7.56
CA ASP A 463 32.43 3.37 -7.24
C ASP A 463 33.39 2.27 -6.75
N PHE A 464 32.89 1.09 -6.34
CA PHE A 464 33.69 -0.01 -5.81
C PHE A 464 34.23 -0.93 -6.91
N LYS A 465 35.48 -0.69 -7.32
CA LYS A 465 36.23 -1.52 -8.29
C LYS A 465 37.38 -2.26 -7.60
N PRO A 466 37.82 -3.42 -8.12
CA PRO A 466 39.06 -4.06 -7.68
C PRO A 466 40.20 -3.04 -7.66
N PHE A 467 40.86 -2.93 -6.51
CA PHE A 467 41.87 -1.91 -6.26
C PHE A 467 43.26 -2.52 -6.39
N HIS A 468 44.19 -1.77 -6.97
CA HIS A 468 45.59 -2.17 -7.05
C HIS A 468 46.50 -0.93 -7.06
N GLN A 469 47.45 -0.89 -6.13
CA GLN A 469 48.47 0.16 -6.03
C GLN A 469 49.85 -0.48 -5.80
N GLU A 470 50.83 -0.10 -6.60
CA GLU A 470 52.24 -0.29 -6.28
C GLU A 470 52.67 0.89 -5.39
N VAL A 471 53.09 0.60 -4.15
CA VAL A 471 53.49 1.60 -3.17
C VAL A 471 55.01 1.59 -3.07
N ARG A 472 55.64 2.65 -3.57
CA ARG A 472 57.08 2.90 -3.47
C ARG A 472 57.35 4.00 -2.46
N VAL A 473 58.10 3.70 -1.40
CA VAL A 473 58.37 4.63 -0.30
C VAL A 473 59.88 4.84 -0.17
N ILE A 474 60.30 6.09 0.02
CA ILE A 474 61.68 6.41 0.42
C ILE A 474 61.64 7.02 1.81
N LEU A 475 62.41 6.44 2.73
CA LEU A 475 62.61 6.94 4.08
C LEU A 475 63.98 7.57 4.24
N ALA A 476 64.08 8.60 5.08
CA ALA A 476 65.34 8.97 5.72
C ALA A 476 65.43 8.22 7.05
N VAL A 477 66.54 7.53 7.26
CA VAL A 477 66.77 6.68 8.43
C VAL A 477 67.89 7.29 9.27
N LYS A 478 67.72 7.23 10.58
CA LYS A 478 68.67 7.74 11.57
C LYS A 478 69.98 6.96 11.52
N GLU A 479 71.10 7.66 11.66
CA GLU A 479 72.43 7.03 11.57
C GLU A 479 72.58 5.85 12.55
N GLY A 480 72.93 4.68 12.01
CA GLY A 480 73.12 3.44 12.76
C GLY A 480 71.88 2.54 12.90
N HIS A 481 70.73 2.95 12.37
CA HIS A 481 69.51 2.14 12.32
C HIS A 481 69.29 1.61 10.89
N ASP A 482 68.66 0.43 10.76
CA ASP A 482 68.22 -0.14 9.47
C ASP A 482 66.70 -0.27 9.47
N VAL A 483 66.05 0.22 8.40
CA VAL A 483 64.58 0.15 8.23
C VAL A 483 64.07 -1.29 8.18
N ASN A 484 64.86 -2.22 7.65
CA ASN A 484 64.43 -3.60 7.41
C ASN A 484 63.98 -4.30 8.71
N ASN A 485 64.52 -3.89 9.85
CA ASN A 485 64.11 -4.39 11.17
C ASN A 485 62.67 -4.01 11.57
N TYR A 486 62.11 -2.95 10.98
CA TYR A 486 60.78 -2.41 11.29
C TYR A 486 59.74 -2.71 10.20
N LEU A 487 60.17 -3.12 8.99
CA LEU A 487 59.25 -3.42 7.87
C LEU A 487 58.22 -4.51 8.21
N PRO A 488 58.54 -5.63 8.89
CA PRO A 488 57.53 -6.64 9.24
C PRO A 488 56.41 -6.10 10.13
N GLU A 489 56.74 -5.27 11.12
CA GLU A 489 55.76 -4.65 12.00
C GLU A 489 54.96 -3.56 11.27
N PHE A 490 55.63 -2.75 10.43
CA PHE A 490 54.96 -1.80 9.54
C PHE A 490 53.92 -2.48 8.64
N TYR A 491 54.27 -3.58 7.94
CA TYR A 491 53.31 -4.28 7.09
C TYR A 491 52.15 -4.87 7.91
N GLN A 492 52.41 -5.37 9.12
CA GLN A 492 51.38 -5.92 10.00
C GLN A 492 50.38 -4.85 10.49
N VAL A 493 50.84 -3.63 10.75
CA VAL A 493 49.98 -2.48 11.11
C VAL A 493 49.27 -1.93 9.87
N PHE A 494 49.99 -1.76 8.75
CA PHE A 494 49.46 -1.20 7.50
C PHE A 494 48.39 -2.09 6.85
N ALA A 495 48.51 -3.41 6.96
CA ALA A 495 47.56 -4.34 6.36
C ALA A 495 46.18 -4.38 7.05
N ASP A 496 46.06 -3.88 8.29
CA ASP A 496 44.83 -3.89 9.13
C ASP A 496 43.98 -5.18 9.00
N GLY A 497 44.62 -6.33 9.24
CA GLY A 497 43.99 -7.65 9.14
C GLY A 497 43.97 -8.27 7.73
N GLY A 498 44.61 -7.64 6.74
CA GLY A 498 44.90 -8.21 5.43
C GLY A 498 45.93 -9.34 5.45
N ILE A 499 45.98 -10.08 4.35
CA ILE A 499 46.93 -11.18 4.15
C ILE A 499 48.22 -10.59 3.55
N ILE A 500 49.34 -10.83 4.20
CA ILE A 500 50.67 -10.46 3.70
C ILE A 500 51.28 -11.70 3.06
N GLU A 501 51.52 -11.64 1.75
CA GLU A 501 52.17 -12.68 0.93
C GLU A 501 53.50 -12.15 0.38
N GLY A 502 54.42 -13.06 0.02
CA GLY A 502 55.72 -12.71 -0.60
C GLY A 502 56.93 -12.86 0.32
N ASP A 503 58.03 -12.22 -0.05
CA ASP A 503 59.31 -12.19 0.66
C ASP A 503 59.77 -10.75 0.95
N GLU A 504 60.97 -10.58 1.53
CA GLU A 504 61.51 -9.26 1.93
C GLU A 504 61.67 -8.27 0.75
N ASP A 505 61.81 -8.76 -0.49
CA ASP A 505 62.00 -7.96 -1.70
C ASP A 505 60.69 -7.71 -2.47
N GLN A 506 59.70 -8.61 -2.39
CA GLN A 506 58.38 -8.46 -3.03
C GLN A 506 57.23 -8.79 -2.07
N VAL A 507 56.82 -7.78 -1.28
CA VAL A 507 55.66 -7.87 -0.39
C VAL A 507 54.36 -7.56 -1.12
N HIS A 508 53.37 -8.44 -0.98
CA HIS A 508 52.02 -8.32 -1.51
C HIS A 508 51.01 -8.32 -0.36
N ILE A 509 50.34 -7.18 -0.14
CA ILE A 509 49.31 -7.01 0.87
C ILE A 509 47.94 -7.14 0.18
N ILE A 510 47.21 -8.20 0.50
CA ILE A 510 45.84 -8.44 0.05
C ILE A 510 44.88 -7.97 1.14
N ILE A 511 44.16 -6.88 0.84
CA ILE A 511 43.18 -6.27 1.74
C ILE A 511 41.95 -7.19 1.86
N PRO A 512 41.32 -7.34 3.03
CA PRO A 512 40.05 -8.04 3.14
C PRO A 512 38.98 -7.37 2.27
N ASP A 513 38.15 -8.15 1.59
CA ASP A 513 37.03 -7.66 0.76
C ASP A 513 36.07 -6.72 1.54
N SER A 514 36.07 -6.77 2.87
CA SER A 514 35.26 -5.92 3.75
C SER A 514 35.76 -4.48 3.91
N THR A 515 37.04 -4.20 3.71
CA THR A 515 37.66 -2.90 4.00
C THR A 515 37.63 -2.00 2.75
N SER A 516 37.46 -0.68 2.88
CA SER A 516 37.54 0.20 1.71
C SER A 516 39.01 0.45 1.35
N ALA A 517 39.41 0.04 0.14
CA ALA A 517 40.74 0.33 -0.38
C ALA A 517 40.76 1.73 -1.04
N CYS A 518 41.78 2.53 -0.74
CA CYS A 518 42.00 3.84 -1.35
C CYS A 518 43.48 4.05 -1.67
N PHE A 519 43.80 5.09 -2.44
CA PHE A 519 45.18 5.44 -2.75
C PHE A 519 45.88 5.95 -1.49
N THR A 520 46.79 5.13 -0.98
CA THR A 520 47.71 5.46 0.11
C THR A 520 48.39 6.80 -0.16
N ASN A 521 48.43 7.70 0.82
CA ASN A 521 49.17 8.96 0.72
C ASN A 521 50.40 9.02 1.65
N ALA A 522 51.21 10.08 1.52
CA ALA A 522 52.46 10.22 2.25
C ALA A 522 52.26 10.49 3.75
N ASP A 523 51.14 11.10 4.13
CA ASP A 523 50.85 11.53 5.50
C ASP A 523 50.37 10.33 6.33
N GLU A 524 49.49 9.50 5.74
CA GLU A 524 49.08 8.19 6.29
C GLU A 524 50.27 7.26 6.53
N LEU A 525 51.17 7.14 5.54
CA LEU A 525 52.40 6.36 5.70
C LEU A 525 53.29 6.92 6.81
N HIS A 526 53.38 8.25 6.95
CA HIS A 526 54.17 8.86 8.01
C HIS A 526 53.57 8.60 9.39
N GLU A 527 52.24 8.69 9.54
CA GLU A 527 51.54 8.35 10.78
C GLU A 527 51.74 6.88 11.15
N ILE A 528 51.53 5.96 10.20
CA ILE A 528 51.71 4.51 10.42
C ILE A 528 53.17 4.20 10.78
N PHE A 529 54.17 4.72 10.07
CA PHE A 529 55.57 4.56 10.47
C PHE A 529 55.85 5.12 11.87
N GLY A 530 55.26 6.28 12.22
CA GLY A 530 55.38 6.87 13.55
C GLY A 530 54.80 6.02 14.68
N THR A 531 53.85 5.11 14.40
CA THR A 531 53.38 4.12 15.37
C THR A 531 54.38 2.99 15.62
N VAL A 532 55.23 2.67 14.64
CA VAL A 532 56.20 1.56 14.66
C VAL A 532 57.58 2.04 15.12
N THR A 533 58.05 3.19 14.63
CA THR A 533 59.39 3.71 14.94
C THR A 533 59.48 5.22 14.82
N ASN A 534 60.34 5.82 15.64
CA ASN A 534 60.74 7.22 15.52
C ASN A 534 62.11 7.40 14.83
N ASP A 535 62.76 6.29 14.43
CA ASP A 535 64.11 6.31 13.85
C ASP A 535 64.11 6.36 12.30
N ALA A 536 62.92 6.41 11.67
CA ALA A 536 62.73 6.60 10.23
C ALA A 536 61.63 7.63 9.93
N ILE A 537 61.81 8.40 8.85
CA ILE A 537 60.90 9.48 8.42
C ILE A 537 60.59 9.31 6.94
N VAL A 538 59.31 9.40 6.55
CA VAL A 538 58.90 9.37 5.14
C VAL A 538 59.38 10.64 4.43
N ILE A 539 60.23 10.47 3.41
CA ILE A 539 60.74 11.57 2.57
C ILE A 539 60.27 11.49 1.11
N LYS A 540 59.66 10.38 0.70
CA LYS A 540 58.90 10.30 -0.56
C LYS A 540 57.79 9.26 -0.42
N GLY A 541 56.55 9.68 -0.70
CA GLY A 541 55.38 8.80 -0.71
C GLY A 541 55.16 8.09 -2.05
N PRO A 542 54.09 7.28 -2.15
CA PRO A 542 53.76 6.44 -3.30
C PRO A 542 53.72 7.20 -4.62
N SER A 543 54.36 6.61 -5.63
CA SER A 543 54.55 7.19 -6.94
C SER A 543 53.59 6.62 -7.98
N ALA A 544 52.50 7.34 -8.23
CA ALA A 544 52.08 7.62 -9.60
C ALA A 544 52.00 9.14 -9.78
N ASP A 545 52.81 9.68 -10.70
CA ASP A 545 52.81 11.05 -11.24
C ASP A 545 53.04 12.28 -10.35
N ASN A 546 53.06 12.20 -9.01
CA ASN A 546 53.37 13.36 -8.15
C ASN A 546 54.87 13.48 -7.75
N GLU A 547 55.72 13.92 -8.70
CA GLU A 547 57.15 14.20 -8.47
C GLU A 547 57.45 15.42 -7.56
N LYS A 548 56.44 16.07 -6.95
CA LYS A 548 56.57 17.39 -6.32
C LYS A 548 56.16 17.49 -4.84
N LEU A 549 56.40 16.43 -4.06
CA LEU A 549 56.44 16.56 -2.59
C LEU A 549 57.87 16.90 -2.15
N GLU A 550 58.14 18.20 -1.97
CA GLU A 550 59.34 18.63 -1.26
C GLU A 550 59.18 18.38 0.24
N VAL A 551 60.07 17.52 0.77
CA VAL A 551 60.21 17.10 2.18
C VAL A 551 60.05 18.20 3.27
N PRO A 552 60.50 19.47 3.10
CA PRO A 552 60.57 20.41 4.23
C PRO A 552 59.25 20.80 4.91
N ALA A 553 58.09 20.56 4.29
CA ALA A 553 56.81 21.04 4.80
C ALA A 553 56.17 20.12 5.87
N LEU A 554 56.44 18.82 5.84
CA LEU A 554 55.69 17.83 6.62
C LEU A 554 56.23 17.58 8.04
N VAL A 555 57.54 17.74 8.26
CA VAL A 555 58.19 17.26 9.50
C VAL A 555 58.88 18.39 10.26
N ARG A 556 58.26 18.85 11.36
CA ARG A 556 58.91 19.76 12.31
C ARG A 556 60.01 19.00 13.06
N GLY A 557 61.26 19.41 12.87
CA GLY A 557 62.42 18.79 13.53
C GLY A 557 63.20 17.79 12.67
N TYR A 558 62.95 17.73 11.36
CA TYR A 558 63.80 16.98 10.44
C TYR A 558 65.24 17.53 10.41
N ASP A 559 66.17 16.79 11.01
CA ASP A 559 67.59 17.08 11.00
C ASP A 559 68.29 16.21 9.94
N LYS A 560 68.89 16.86 8.93
CA LYS A 560 69.58 16.21 7.82
C LYS A 560 70.89 15.54 8.22
N GLU A 561 71.49 15.92 9.34
CA GLU A 561 72.70 15.29 9.86
C GLU A 561 72.34 14.01 10.62
N LEU A 562 71.24 14.02 11.37
CA LEU A 562 70.75 12.87 12.13
C LEU A 562 70.14 11.78 11.25
N TYR A 563 69.37 12.16 10.22
CA TYR A 563 68.73 11.25 9.26
C TYR A 563 69.46 11.23 7.91
N SER A 564 70.74 10.85 7.97
CA SER A 564 71.68 10.90 6.84
C SER A 564 71.56 9.71 5.86
N GLN A 565 71.02 8.58 6.31
CA GLN A 565 70.84 7.38 5.49
C GLN A 565 69.48 7.41 4.77
N LYS A 566 69.42 6.77 3.59
CA LYS A 566 68.17 6.61 2.84
C LYS A 566 67.94 5.14 2.54
N SER A 567 66.74 4.68 2.84
CA SER A 567 66.28 3.35 2.47
C SER A 567 65.03 3.48 1.61
N GLU A 568 64.90 2.60 0.64
CA GLU A 568 63.79 2.53 -0.28
C GLU A 568 63.23 1.11 -0.23
N PHE A 569 61.91 0.99 -0.22
CA PHE A 569 61.22 -0.29 -0.33
C PHE A 569 59.94 -0.14 -1.16
N THR A 570 59.48 -1.26 -1.69
CA THR A 570 58.30 -1.38 -2.54
C THR A 570 57.42 -2.50 -2.05
N PHE A 571 56.11 -2.26 -2.01
CA PHE A 571 55.13 -3.31 -1.78
C PHE A 571 53.90 -3.07 -2.67
N THR A 572 53.16 -4.14 -2.92
CA THR A 572 51.94 -4.10 -3.73
C THR A 572 50.73 -4.24 -2.82
N PHE A 573 49.71 -3.43 -3.05
CA PHE A 573 48.50 -3.36 -2.23
C PHE A 573 47.27 -3.61 -3.13
N GLU A 574 46.57 -4.73 -2.91
CA GLU A 574 45.50 -5.20 -3.80
C GLU A 574 44.22 -5.52 -3.01
N GLN A 575 43.06 -5.16 -3.59
CA GLN A 575 41.75 -5.69 -3.21
C GLN A 575 41.12 -6.40 -4.41
N LYS A 576 41.06 -7.73 -4.35
CA LYS A 576 40.64 -8.58 -5.46
C LYS A 576 39.15 -8.49 -5.78
N ALA A 577 38.29 -8.37 -4.77
CA ALA A 577 36.85 -8.26 -4.95
C ALA A 577 36.21 -7.41 -3.82
N PRO A 578 36.12 -6.07 -3.93
CA PRO A 578 35.48 -5.26 -2.91
C PRO A 578 34.05 -5.72 -2.65
N LEU A 579 33.70 -5.94 -1.39
CA LEU A 579 32.38 -6.36 -1.02
C LEU A 579 31.45 -5.15 -0.98
N THR A 580 30.61 -5.07 -2.00
CA THR A 580 29.55 -4.07 -2.21
C THR A 580 28.49 -4.08 -1.11
N ALA A 581 27.79 -2.95 -0.93
CA ALA A 581 26.61 -2.83 -0.08
C ALA A 581 25.54 -3.85 -0.51
N ARG A 582 25.26 -3.94 -1.81
CA ARG A 582 24.40 -4.98 -2.40
C ARG A 582 24.86 -6.39 -2.05
N GLY A 583 26.16 -6.67 -2.13
CA GLY A 583 26.73 -7.96 -1.75
C GLY A 583 26.56 -8.27 -0.25
N LYS A 584 26.73 -7.28 0.62
CA LYS A 584 26.51 -7.39 2.08
C LYS A 584 25.03 -7.64 2.38
N LEU A 585 24.12 -6.85 1.80
CA LEU A 585 22.67 -7.00 1.98
C LEU A 585 22.17 -8.37 1.53
N LEU A 586 22.56 -8.84 0.34
CA LEU A 586 22.18 -10.18 -0.15
C LEU A 586 22.81 -11.32 0.66
N LYS A 587 23.97 -11.12 1.28
CA LYS A 587 24.58 -12.11 2.18
C LYS A 587 23.91 -12.16 3.56
N LEU A 588 23.35 -11.02 4.02
CA LEU A 588 22.58 -10.91 5.26
C LEU A 588 21.13 -11.40 5.09
N CYS A 589 20.51 -11.13 3.94
CA CYS A 589 19.18 -11.59 3.55
C CYS A 589 19.19 -12.08 2.08
N PRO A 590 19.45 -13.39 1.85
CA PRO A 590 19.49 -13.95 0.50
C PRO A 590 18.20 -13.81 -0.30
N ASN A 591 17.06 -13.76 0.39
CA ASN A 591 15.73 -13.67 -0.20
C ASN A 591 15.21 -12.22 -0.30
N LEU A 592 16.05 -11.20 -0.10
CA LEU A 592 15.64 -9.78 -0.07
C LEU A 592 14.84 -9.35 -1.32
N LEU A 593 15.19 -9.88 -2.49
CA LEU A 593 14.47 -9.59 -3.75
C LEU A 593 13.10 -10.27 -3.83
N GLU A 594 12.89 -11.36 -3.08
CA GLU A 594 11.59 -12.03 -2.97
C GLU A 594 10.65 -11.28 -2.00
N THR A 595 11.19 -10.40 -1.15
CA THR A 595 10.43 -9.63 -0.14
C THR A 595 10.02 -8.23 -0.61
N GLY A 596 9.94 -7.99 -1.93
CA GLY A 596 9.44 -6.73 -2.50
C GLY A 596 10.46 -5.60 -2.65
N PHE A 597 11.76 -5.93 -2.65
CA PHE A 597 12.83 -4.96 -2.89
C PHE A 597 13.49 -5.15 -4.26
N GLU A 598 13.96 -4.06 -4.84
CA GLU A 598 14.78 -4.04 -6.05
C GLU A 598 16.03 -3.18 -5.84
N PHE A 599 17.08 -3.38 -6.66
CA PHE A 599 18.23 -2.49 -6.70
C PHE A 599 18.11 -1.56 -7.91
N SER A 600 18.32 -0.27 -7.70
CA SER A 600 18.24 0.79 -8.72
C SER A 600 19.46 1.69 -8.64
N ASN A 601 19.79 2.35 -9.75
CA ASN A 601 20.90 3.28 -9.82
C ASN A 601 20.45 4.69 -9.43
N MET A 602 21.36 5.48 -8.87
CA MET A 602 21.12 6.88 -8.53
C MET A 602 20.84 7.78 -9.74
N SER A 603 21.19 7.32 -10.93
CA SER A 603 20.96 7.97 -12.22
C SER A 603 19.62 7.59 -12.89
N ASP A 604 18.86 6.67 -12.32
CA ASP A 604 17.57 6.24 -12.88
C ASP A 604 16.50 7.35 -12.66
N PRO A 605 15.71 7.71 -13.69
CA PRO A 605 14.72 8.78 -13.58
C PRO A 605 13.50 8.35 -12.77
N TRP A 606 13.25 9.03 -11.64
CA TRP A 606 12.03 8.82 -10.84
C TRP A 606 10.90 9.74 -11.29
N GLU A 607 9.85 9.17 -11.90
CA GLU A 607 8.63 9.93 -12.22
C GLU A 607 7.75 10.12 -10.98
N GLY A 608 7.25 11.35 -10.79
CA GLY A 608 6.35 11.70 -9.69
C GLY A 608 7.07 11.98 -8.36
N LYS A 609 6.36 11.82 -7.23
CA LYS A 609 6.87 12.10 -5.88
C LYS A 609 7.71 10.95 -5.33
N THR A 610 8.89 11.24 -4.80
CA THR A 610 9.77 10.21 -4.22
C THR A 610 9.97 10.45 -2.72
N LEU A 611 9.79 9.40 -1.92
CA LEU A 611 10.24 9.35 -0.53
C LEU A 611 11.63 8.72 -0.50
N LEU A 612 12.64 9.53 -0.18
CA LEU A 612 14.03 9.10 -0.03
C LEU A 612 14.35 8.94 1.46
N LEU A 613 14.66 7.71 1.86
CA LEU A 613 15.04 7.38 3.23
C LEU A 613 16.54 7.06 3.27
N THR A 614 17.30 7.80 4.06
CA THR A 614 18.73 7.46 4.27
C THR A 614 18.86 6.48 5.42
N GLY A 615 19.68 5.44 5.24
CA GLY A 615 20.03 4.52 6.32
C GLY A 615 20.80 5.15 7.50
N ALA A 616 21.00 4.33 8.53
CA ALA A 616 21.98 4.56 9.59
C ALA A 616 23.39 4.74 9.00
N ARG A 617 24.08 5.80 9.43
CA ARG A 617 25.44 6.17 9.02
C ARG A 617 26.02 7.30 9.87
N ASP A 618 27.34 7.34 9.99
CA ASP A 618 28.04 8.39 10.75
C ASP A 618 28.31 9.70 9.96
N SER A 619 28.06 9.74 8.65
CA SER A 619 28.47 10.85 7.73
C SER A 619 27.30 11.71 7.18
N GLN A 620 27.61 12.66 6.27
CA GLN A 620 26.73 13.61 5.50
C GLN A 620 27.43 13.96 4.16
N GLY A 621 26.79 14.39 3.04
CA GLY A 621 25.36 14.49 2.64
C GLY A 621 24.78 13.13 2.23
N ILE A 622 23.73 12.96 1.41
CA ILE A 622 23.36 13.77 0.24
C ILE A 622 22.29 14.82 0.58
N MET A 623 22.18 15.81 -0.31
CA MET A 623 21.11 16.78 -0.44
C MET A 623 20.87 16.94 -1.94
N TYR A 624 19.65 16.76 -2.42
CA TYR A 624 19.25 17.06 -3.80
C TYR A 624 18.37 18.34 -3.83
N PRO A 625 18.92 19.54 -3.57
CA PRO A 625 18.13 20.76 -3.43
C PRO A 625 17.39 21.14 -4.73
N GLU A 626 17.81 20.59 -5.87
CA GLU A 626 17.24 20.88 -7.19
C GLU A 626 16.03 19.99 -7.56
N LEU A 627 15.75 18.93 -6.79
CA LEU A 627 14.69 17.96 -7.11
C LEU A 627 13.39 18.24 -6.34
N GLN A 628 12.54 19.09 -6.93
CA GLN A 628 11.28 19.59 -6.35
C GLN A 628 10.24 18.53 -5.94
N ASN A 629 10.41 17.26 -6.37
CA ASN A 629 9.47 16.17 -6.09
C ASN A 629 9.94 15.19 -5.00
N ILE A 630 11.08 15.45 -4.35
CA ILE A 630 11.63 14.56 -3.31
C ILE A 630 11.24 15.04 -1.91
N THR A 631 10.81 14.09 -1.07
CA THR A 631 10.85 14.23 0.40
C THR A 631 11.94 13.32 0.91
N GLU A 632 12.98 13.90 1.49
CA GLU A 632 14.14 13.20 2.03
C GLU A 632 14.06 13.18 3.56
N VAL A 633 14.20 12.01 4.18
CA VAL A 633 14.12 11.82 5.63
C VAL A 633 15.41 11.17 6.12
N HIS A 634 16.23 11.94 6.85
CA HIS A 634 17.48 11.46 7.43
C HIS A 634 17.19 10.77 8.75
N MET A 635 16.79 9.50 8.67
CA MET A 635 16.55 8.65 9.84
C MET A 635 17.88 8.11 10.38
N ARG A 636 18.38 8.78 11.41
CA ARG A 636 19.54 8.35 12.19
C ARG A 636 19.07 7.63 13.44
N ASP A 637 19.41 6.36 13.60
CA ASP A 637 19.12 5.69 14.87
C ASP A 637 20.01 6.23 16.00
N LYS A 638 19.76 5.76 17.22
CA LYS A 638 20.49 6.22 18.40
C LYS A 638 22.00 6.06 18.33
N ASP A 639 22.49 5.12 17.52
CA ASP A 639 23.89 4.73 17.44
C ASP A 639 24.66 5.57 16.41
N HIS A 640 23.96 6.38 15.60
CA HIS A 640 24.48 7.09 14.42
C HIS A 640 24.11 8.59 14.41
N GLN A 641 24.38 9.29 15.52
CA GLN A 641 24.18 10.74 15.68
C GLN A 641 22.70 11.19 15.61
N PRO A 642 21.84 10.74 16.54
CA PRO A 642 20.40 11.04 16.54
C PRO A 642 20.07 12.54 16.62
N GLU A 643 21.00 13.38 17.08
CA GLU A 643 20.90 14.85 17.07
C GLU A 643 20.98 15.48 15.67
N LYS A 644 21.38 14.71 14.64
CA LYS A 644 21.47 15.15 13.23
C LYS A 644 20.34 14.58 12.35
N ARG A 645 19.21 14.24 12.97
CA ARG A 645 17.97 13.87 12.27
C ARG A 645 17.40 15.10 11.56
N GLN A 646 17.17 14.99 10.26
CA GLN A 646 16.72 16.10 9.40
C GLN A 646 15.67 15.62 8.39
N ILE A 647 14.86 16.55 7.89
CA ILE A 647 13.88 16.30 6.83
C ILE A 647 14.02 17.42 5.81
N PHE A 648 13.94 17.06 4.53
CA PHE A 648 13.90 18.03 3.44
C PHE A 648 12.69 17.73 2.56
N ILE A 649 11.82 18.72 2.35
CA ILE A 649 10.68 18.64 1.43
C ILE A 649 10.97 19.58 0.25
N ALA A 650 11.06 19.02 -0.97
CA ALA A 650 11.40 19.77 -2.18
C ALA A 650 12.69 20.62 -2.02
N GLY A 651 13.71 20.06 -1.35
CA GLY A 651 14.98 20.72 -1.06
C GLY A 651 14.97 21.74 0.09
N SER A 652 13.82 22.03 0.70
CA SER A 652 13.70 22.93 1.86
C SER A 652 13.78 22.15 3.17
N GLU A 653 14.59 22.58 4.13
CA GLU A 653 14.69 21.94 5.45
C GLU A 653 13.43 22.17 6.27
N GLU A 654 12.92 21.08 6.87
CA GLU A 654 11.70 21.04 7.66
C GLU A 654 11.99 20.55 9.09
N THR A 655 11.25 21.05 10.07
CA THR A 655 11.43 20.69 11.48
C THR A 655 11.20 19.20 11.70
N TYR A 656 12.17 18.48 12.29
CA TYR A 656 11.99 17.06 12.63
C TYR A 656 10.82 16.85 13.64
N PRO A 657 10.12 15.70 13.67
CA PRO A 657 9.11 15.44 14.69
C PRO A 657 9.69 15.47 16.12
N GLU A 658 9.08 16.27 17.01
CA GLU A 658 9.64 16.58 18.35
C GLU A 658 9.57 15.42 19.33
N ASN A 659 8.62 14.49 19.15
CA ASN A 659 8.36 13.40 20.09
C ASN A 659 9.22 12.14 19.84
N ILE A 660 10.25 12.22 19.01
CA ILE A 660 11.14 11.09 18.69
C ILE A 660 12.32 11.06 19.67
N GLU A 661 12.34 10.06 20.56
CA GLU A 661 13.43 9.83 21.51
C GLU A 661 14.77 9.76 20.79
N ALA A 662 15.81 10.41 21.33
CA ALA A 662 17.18 10.24 20.82
C ALA A 662 17.58 8.76 20.73
N LYS A 663 17.12 7.94 21.69
CA LYS A 663 17.35 6.50 21.74
C LYS A 663 16.50 5.64 20.79
N ALA A 664 15.62 6.21 19.95
CA ALA A 664 14.82 5.46 19.00
C ALA A 664 15.68 4.62 18.02
N ILE A 665 15.19 3.43 17.68
CA ILE A 665 15.88 2.42 16.88
C ILE A 665 15.00 1.86 15.76
N TYR A 666 15.62 1.31 14.72
CA TYR A 666 14.95 0.44 13.78
C TYR A 666 14.65 -0.92 14.42
N ARG A 667 13.42 -1.41 14.27
CA ARG A 667 12.99 -2.68 14.88
C ARG A 667 13.48 -3.88 14.10
N THR A 668 13.88 -4.92 14.83
CA THR A 668 14.21 -6.21 14.27
C THR A 668 12.96 -7.06 14.23
N LEU A 669 12.49 -7.38 13.02
CA LEU A 669 11.41 -8.35 12.86
C LEU A 669 11.89 -9.73 13.32
N VAL A 670 11.22 -10.25 14.36
CA VAL A 670 11.53 -11.53 14.98
C VAL A 670 10.27 -12.40 14.94
N ASN A 671 10.37 -13.54 14.24
CA ASN A 671 9.27 -14.48 14.06
C ASN A 671 9.61 -15.81 14.75
N LYS A 672 8.73 -16.27 15.65
CA LYS A 672 8.87 -17.58 16.31
C LYS A 672 8.95 -18.75 15.31
N ALA A 673 8.27 -18.63 14.16
CA ALA A 673 8.30 -19.65 13.12
C ALA A 673 9.66 -19.77 12.42
N SER A 674 10.60 -18.82 12.60
CA SER A 674 11.90 -18.84 11.90
C SER A 674 12.72 -20.09 12.18
N ILE A 675 12.58 -20.70 13.37
CA ILE A 675 13.17 -21.99 13.67
C ILE A 675 12.55 -23.07 12.78
N ASP A 676 11.22 -23.20 12.80
CA ASP A 676 10.48 -24.29 12.14
C ASP A 676 10.55 -24.21 10.60
N THR A 677 10.48 -23.00 10.05
CA THR A 677 10.52 -22.74 8.61
C THR A 677 11.93 -22.73 8.02
N SER A 678 12.98 -22.63 8.86
CA SER A 678 14.36 -22.63 8.36
C SER A 678 14.69 -23.90 7.59
N THR A 679 15.03 -23.73 6.32
CA THR A 679 15.51 -24.79 5.42
C THR A 679 17.01 -25.09 5.61
N GLN A 680 17.73 -24.19 6.30
CA GLN A 680 19.17 -24.32 6.57
C GLN A 680 19.48 -25.18 7.80
N LEU A 681 18.46 -25.51 8.62
CA LEU A 681 18.62 -26.25 9.87
C LEU A 681 18.06 -27.67 9.77
N ALA A 682 18.84 -28.65 10.23
CA ALA A 682 18.40 -30.04 10.34
C ALA A 682 17.20 -30.17 11.29
N PRO A 683 16.27 -31.15 11.07
CA PRO A 683 15.07 -31.30 11.90
C PRO A 683 15.36 -31.40 13.41
N THR A 684 16.38 -32.17 13.82
CA THR A 684 16.78 -32.29 15.24
C THR A 684 17.23 -30.95 15.82
N THR A 685 18.04 -30.20 15.07
CA THR A 685 18.50 -28.86 15.46
C THR A 685 17.32 -27.89 15.64
N ARG A 686 16.31 -27.95 14.76
CA ARG A 686 15.09 -27.14 14.89
C ARG A 686 14.31 -27.49 16.15
N SER A 687 14.03 -28.77 16.39
CA SER A 687 13.36 -29.23 17.62
C SER A 687 14.10 -28.84 18.89
N ASN A 688 15.43 -28.95 18.90
CA ASN A 688 16.25 -28.58 20.05
C ASN A 688 16.29 -27.07 20.27
N LEU A 689 16.43 -26.24 19.22
CA LEU A 689 16.35 -24.78 19.35
C LEU A 689 14.96 -24.32 19.81
N ALA A 690 13.90 -24.93 19.30
CA ALA A 690 12.52 -24.64 19.73
C ALA A 690 12.28 -25.04 21.20
N LEU A 691 12.96 -26.06 21.70
CA LEU A 691 13.02 -26.39 23.12
C LEU A 691 13.80 -25.31 23.90
N LEU A 692 15.01 -24.95 23.47
CA LEU A 692 15.86 -23.94 24.14
C LEU A 692 15.23 -22.54 24.19
N ALA A 693 14.32 -22.22 23.25
CA ALA A 693 13.62 -20.95 23.15
C ALA A 693 12.35 -20.82 24.02
N GLN A 694 12.11 -21.78 24.93
CA GLN A 694 11.01 -21.73 25.90
C GLN A 694 11.32 -20.72 27.02
N GLU A 695 10.31 -19.96 27.46
CA GLU A 695 10.49 -18.77 28.31
C GLU A 695 10.86 -19.08 29.77
N ASP A 696 10.72 -20.34 30.19
CA ASP A 696 11.11 -20.84 31.50
C ASP A 696 12.56 -21.36 31.54
N ILE A 697 13.18 -21.59 30.38
CA ILE A 697 14.56 -22.07 30.28
C ILE A 697 15.56 -20.93 30.55
N PRO A 698 16.46 -21.06 31.54
CA PRO A 698 17.40 -19.99 31.87
C PRO A 698 18.59 -19.97 30.90
N LEU A 699 18.43 -19.25 29.78
CA LEU A 699 19.39 -19.23 28.65
C LEU A 699 20.39 -18.07 28.74
N VAL A 700 21.69 -18.38 28.73
CA VAL A 700 22.79 -17.45 28.51
C VAL A 700 23.35 -17.64 27.11
N TYR A 701 23.35 -16.57 26.29
CA TYR A 701 23.71 -16.62 24.87
C TYR A 701 25.06 -15.96 24.63
N ASN A 702 26.04 -16.71 24.11
CA ASN A 702 27.36 -16.21 23.78
C ASN A 702 27.45 -15.97 22.26
N TYR A 703 27.37 -14.70 21.86
CA TYR A 703 27.58 -14.26 20.49
C TYR A 703 28.96 -13.60 20.37
N GLY A 704 29.80 -14.11 19.46
CA GLY A 704 31.16 -13.59 19.31
C GLY A 704 32.24 -14.34 20.08
N PHE A 705 31.96 -15.54 20.59
CA PHE A 705 32.92 -16.32 21.39
C PHE A 705 34.29 -16.51 20.72
N HIS A 706 34.32 -16.58 19.38
CA HIS A 706 35.54 -16.65 18.59
C HIS A 706 36.49 -15.46 18.75
N GLN A 707 36.01 -14.23 19.03
CA GLN A 707 36.84 -13.04 19.27
C GLN A 707 37.37 -12.93 20.71
N VAL A 708 36.94 -13.81 21.61
CA VAL A 708 37.57 -13.96 22.94
C VAL A 708 38.96 -14.55 22.72
N SER A 709 39.98 -13.95 23.33
CA SER A 709 41.36 -14.44 23.29
C SER A 709 41.44 -15.88 23.78
N GLU A 710 42.20 -16.72 23.09
CA GLU A 710 42.24 -18.18 23.34
C GLU A 710 42.53 -18.52 24.81
N GLU A 711 43.49 -17.83 25.41
CA GLU A 711 43.86 -17.87 26.84
C GLU A 711 42.69 -17.57 27.81
N SER A 712 41.70 -16.78 27.40
CA SER A 712 40.59 -16.32 28.25
C SER A 712 39.28 -17.07 28.02
N ARG A 713 39.22 -17.98 27.03
CA ARG A 713 37.99 -18.72 26.70
C ARG A 713 37.57 -19.70 27.79
N GLU A 714 38.53 -20.41 28.40
CA GLU A 714 38.27 -21.31 29.52
C GLU A 714 37.83 -20.50 30.76
N GLU A 715 38.53 -19.41 31.07
CA GLU A 715 38.17 -18.49 32.17
C GLU A 715 36.76 -17.92 32.00
N LEU A 716 36.38 -17.52 30.79
CA LEU A 716 35.03 -17.04 30.48
C LEU A 716 33.98 -18.11 30.75
N VAL A 717 34.17 -19.35 30.28
CA VAL A 717 33.18 -20.40 30.50
C VAL A 717 33.12 -20.81 31.97
N GLN A 718 34.25 -20.88 32.67
CA GLN A 718 34.28 -21.11 34.12
C GLN A 718 33.54 -20.00 34.88
N THR A 719 33.69 -18.73 34.47
CA THR A 719 32.95 -17.59 35.01
C THR A 719 31.43 -17.80 34.86
N GLN A 720 30.96 -18.26 33.71
CA GLN A 720 29.55 -18.56 33.47
C GLN A 720 29.05 -19.74 34.33
N ILE A 721 29.85 -20.80 34.48
CA ILE A 721 29.52 -21.95 35.32
C ILE A 721 29.41 -21.54 36.80
N ASN A 722 30.36 -20.77 37.31
CA ASN A 722 30.36 -20.22 38.66
C ASN A 722 29.18 -19.26 38.88
N ALA A 723 28.80 -18.48 37.86
CA ALA A 723 27.66 -17.57 37.93
C ALA A 723 26.32 -18.31 38.04
N LEU A 724 26.14 -19.41 37.32
CA LEU A 724 24.84 -20.07 37.13
C LEU A 724 24.58 -21.28 38.04
N SER A 725 25.62 -21.92 38.57
CA SER A 725 25.47 -23.17 39.35
C SER A 725 24.67 -22.98 40.65
N GLY A 726 23.74 -23.90 40.91
CA GLY A 726 22.98 -24.02 42.16
C GLY A 726 21.91 -22.95 42.44
N LYS A 727 21.52 -22.14 41.44
CA LYS A 727 20.68 -20.93 41.67
C LYS A 727 19.26 -20.97 41.09
N ASN A 728 18.95 -21.87 40.16
CA ASN A 728 17.67 -21.86 39.42
C ASN A 728 16.81 -23.10 39.71
N ARG A 729 15.49 -22.96 39.52
CA ARG A 729 14.52 -24.07 39.57
C ARG A 729 14.58 -24.99 38.35
N GLN A 730 15.13 -24.49 37.25
CA GLN A 730 15.41 -25.25 36.03
C GLN A 730 16.89 -25.15 35.71
N ARG A 731 17.42 -26.16 35.00
CA ARG A 731 18.84 -26.22 34.66
C ARG A 731 19.23 -25.08 33.71
N PRO A 732 20.16 -24.18 34.07
CA PRO A 732 20.59 -23.10 33.18
C PRO A 732 21.33 -23.64 31.95
N ILE A 733 21.29 -22.89 30.86
CA ILE A 733 22.00 -23.21 29.62
C ILE A 733 23.06 -22.15 29.34
N ILE A 734 24.29 -22.58 29.09
CA ILE A 734 25.33 -21.77 28.45
C ILE A 734 25.30 -22.14 26.97
N PHE A 735 24.73 -21.28 26.13
CA PHE A 735 24.64 -21.50 24.69
C PHE A 735 25.74 -20.72 23.97
N ILE A 736 26.59 -21.43 23.24
CA ILE A 736 27.74 -20.87 22.51
C ILE A 736 27.48 -21.03 21.01
N VAL A 737 27.49 -19.91 20.27
CA VAL A 737 27.20 -19.90 18.83
C VAL A 737 28.45 -19.54 18.03
N GLY A 738 28.84 -20.45 17.15
CA GLY A 738 30.06 -20.42 16.35
C GLY A 738 30.95 -21.64 16.61
N ASP A 739 31.52 -22.21 15.54
CA ASP A 739 32.28 -23.47 15.58
C ASP A 739 33.76 -23.33 15.99
N TYR A 740 34.25 -22.09 16.20
CA TYR A 740 35.68 -21.81 16.33
C TYR A 740 36.13 -21.61 17.78
N GLY A 741 37.14 -22.39 18.19
CA GLY A 741 37.92 -22.11 19.39
C GLY A 741 37.26 -22.49 20.72
N ILE A 742 36.23 -23.33 20.73
CA ILE A 742 35.58 -23.79 21.96
C ILE A 742 36.57 -24.64 22.77
N PRO A 743 36.85 -24.32 24.05
CA PRO A 743 37.79 -25.07 24.87
C PRO A 743 37.26 -26.47 25.23
N ALA A 744 38.17 -27.41 25.47
CA ALA A 744 37.84 -28.77 25.91
C ALA A 744 37.51 -28.79 27.42
N ILE A 745 36.22 -28.62 27.75
CA ILE A 745 35.77 -28.51 29.15
C ILE A 745 35.43 -29.90 29.70
N GLU A 746 36.46 -30.72 29.95
CA GLU A 746 36.29 -32.14 30.34
C GLU A 746 35.52 -32.36 31.66
N GLN A 747 35.45 -31.34 32.53
CA GLN A 747 34.82 -31.42 33.85
C GLN A 747 33.32 -31.07 33.84
N HIS A 748 32.76 -30.63 32.71
CA HIS A 748 31.37 -30.17 32.62
C HIS A 748 30.63 -30.79 31.43
N GLU A 749 29.30 -30.83 31.54
CA GLU A 749 28.48 -31.49 30.54
C GLU A 749 28.29 -30.59 29.31
N THR A 750 28.98 -30.93 28.22
CA THR A 750 28.86 -30.31 26.91
C THR A 750 27.98 -31.16 25.97
N ILE A 751 27.28 -30.51 25.02
CA ILE A 751 26.50 -31.17 23.97
C ILE A 751 26.34 -30.25 22.74
N HIS A 752 26.37 -30.81 21.53
CA HIS A 752 26.11 -30.05 20.31
C HIS A 752 24.60 -29.90 20.06
N ILE A 753 24.14 -28.76 19.53
CA ILE A 753 22.71 -28.45 19.32
C ILE A 753 21.95 -29.47 18.45
N SER A 754 22.66 -30.24 17.61
CA SER A 754 22.04 -31.27 16.74
C SER A 754 21.84 -32.63 17.43
N ASP A 755 22.29 -32.80 18.67
CA ASP A 755 22.25 -34.07 19.39
C ASP A 755 20.86 -34.34 19.99
N ALA A 756 20.36 -35.57 19.82
CA ALA A 756 19.03 -35.97 20.26
C ALA A 756 18.89 -36.12 21.79
N GLU A 757 19.99 -36.14 22.55
CA GLU A 757 19.98 -36.30 24.00
C GLU A 757 19.72 -34.98 24.77
N ILE A 758 19.63 -33.81 24.09
CA ILE A 758 19.38 -32.51 24.72
C ILE A 758 18.16 -32.51 25.66
N PRO A 759 16.95 -32.98 25.27
CA PRO A 759 15.78 -32.97 26.15
C PRO A 759 15.98 -33.78 27.46
N LYS A 760 16.75 -34.86 27.37
CA LYS A 760 17.10 -35.73 28.51
C LYS A 760 18.14 -35.09 29.42
N LYS A 761 19.16 -34.42 28.86
CA LYS A 761 20.16 -33.67 29.63
C LYS A 761 19.57 -32.43 30.32
N LEU A 762 18.62 -31.74 29.69
CA LEU A 762 17.90 -30.63 30.32
C LEU A 762 17.03 -31.10 31.50
N SER A 763 16.51 -32.33 31.41
CA SER A 763 15.68 -32.96 32.44
C SER A 763 16.48 -33.59 33.60
N SER A 764 17.81 -33.47 33.64
CA SER A 764 18.64 -34.01 34.72
C SER A 764 18.64 -33.11 35.95
N ASP A 765 18.59 -33.69 37.15
CA ASP A 765 18.65 -33.00 38.46
C ASP A 765 20.07 -32.50 38.82
N LEU A 766 20.79 -31.96 37.84
CA LEU A 766 22.15 -31.44 37.99
C LEU A 766 22.11 -29.94 38.32
N ASN A 767 22.70 -29.58 39.45
CA ASN A 767 22.87 -28.18 39.89
C ASN A 767 23.88 -27.37 39.05
N THR A 768 24.46 -27.94 38.00
CA THR A 768 25.40 -27.30 37.08
C THR A 768 24.73 -26.99 35.74
N PRO A 769 25.08 -25.88 35.06
CA PRO A 769 24.52 -25.58 33.76
C PRO A 769 24.83 -26.66 32.71
N LEU A 770 24.02 -26.73 31.66
CA LEU A 770 24.31 -27.49 30.45
C LEU A 770 25.01 -26.56 29.44
N ILE A 771 26.16 -26.99 28.91
CA ILE A 771 26.89 -26.22 27.90
C ILE A 771 26.47 -26.75 26.53
N VAL A 772 25.67 -25.96 25.81
CA VAL A 772 25.22 -26.29 24.47
C VAL A 772 26.02 -25.46 23.48
N PHE A 773 26.64 -26.10 22.49
CA PHE A 773 27.31 -25.40 21.40
C PHE A 773 26.59 -25.63 20.08
N ALA A 774 26.52 -24.59 19.26
CA ALA A 774 25.96 -24.62 17.92
C ALA A 774 26.93 -23.98 16.95
N GLY A 775 26.99 -24.52 15.73
CA GLY A 775 27.60 -23.80 14.63
C GLY A 775 26.82 -22.57 14.20
N LYS A 776 27.23 -21.99 13.07
CA LYS A 776 26.61 -20.76 12.55
C LYS A 776 25.09 -20.91 12.35
N LEU A 777 24.31 -20.08 13.06
CA LEU A 777 22.86 -20.01 12.91
C LEU A 777 22.44 -19.02 11.79
N PRO A 778 21.30 -19.26 11.10
CA PRO A 778 20.67 -18.26 10.24
C PRO A 778 20.29 -16.99 11.01
N ALA A 779 20.35 -15.82 10.38
CA ALA A 779 20.18 -14.53 11.05
C ALA A 779 18.83 -14.39 11.79
N GLU A 780 17.72 -14.79 11.18
CA GLU A 780 16.39 -14.75 11.80
C GLU A 780 16.27 -15.66 13.04
N VAL A 781 16.94 -16.81 13.00
CA VAL A 781 16.98 -17.77 14.12
C VAL A 781 17.87 -17.24 15.24
N ASN A 782 19.04 -16.71 14.89
CA ASN A 782 19.94 -16.03 15.83
C ASN A 782 19.22 -14.88 16.56
N ASN A 783 18.48 -14.05 15.82
CA ASN A 783 17.74 -12.93 16.40
C ASN A 783 16.60 -13.40 17.32
N TYR A 784 15.87 -14.46 16.94
CA TYR A 784 14.83 -15.06 17.79
C TYR A 784 15.42 -15.65 19.07
N MET A 785 16.53 -16.40 18.99
CA MET A 785 17.19 -16.96 20.18
C MET A 785 17.69 -15.86 21.13
N ILE A 786 18.25 -14.76 20.60
CA ILE A 786 18.64 -13.60 21.41
C ILE A 786 17.41 -13.01 22.13
N SER A 787 16.28 -12.85 21.44
CA SER A 787 15.03 -12.34 22.06
C SER A 787 14.44 -13.26 23.15
N LYS A 788 14.91 -14.51 23.24
CA LYS A 788 14.52 -15.51 24.25
C LYS A 788 15.59 -15.79 25.29
N SER A 789 16.71 -15.06 25.27
CA SER A 789 17.80 -15.22 26.22
C SER A 789 17.55 -14.41 27.48
N CYS A 790 17.97 -14.91 28.65
CA CYS A 790 17.97 -14.15 29.89
C CYS A 790 19.15 -13.16 29.95
N LEU A 791 20.27 -13.55 29.34
CA LEU A 791 21.51 -12.78 29.32
C LEU A 791 22.27 -13.06 28.01
N VAL A 792 22.72 -12.00 27.33
CA VAL A 792 23.57 -12.10 26.13
C VAL A 792 24.98 -11.59 26.41
N LEU A 793 25.99 -12.41 26.14
CA LEU A 793 27.38 -11.99 26.04
C LEU A 793 27.65 -11.64 24.57
N ALA A 794 28.02 -10.39 24.31
CA ALA A 794 28.12 -9.84 22.95
C ALA A 794 29.39 -9.01 22.73
N GLU A 795 30.01 -9.17 21.56
CA GLU A 795 31.16 -8.39 21.11
C GLU A 795 30.79 -7.08 20.39
N GLY A 796 29.61 -7.03 19.76
CA GLY A 796 29.33 -6.10 18.67
C GLY A 796 28.04 -5.29 18.84
N LYS A 797 28.10 -4.04 18.36
CA LYS A 797 27.02 -3.03 18.36
C LYS A 797 25.64 -3.62 18.00
N GLY A 798 25.55 -4.33 16.87
CA GLY A 798 24.28 -4.86 16.35
C GLY A 798 23.58 -5.88 17.27
N THR A 799 24.35 -6.71 17.98
CA THR A 799 23.82 -7.70 18.94
C THR A 799 23.40 -7.04 20.25
N ILE A 800 24.15 -6.03 20.71
CA ILE A 800 23.80 -5.26 21.91
C ILE A 800 22.53 -4.43 21.67
N SER A 801 22.45 -3.76 20.51
CA SER A 801 21.26 -3.05 20.05
C SER A 801 20.02 -3.97 20.02
N LEU A 802 20.19 -5.22 19.58
CA LEU A 802 19.12 -6.24 19.60
C LEU A 802 18.72 -6.67 21.03
N ALA A 803 19.68 -6.87 21.93
CA ALA A 803 19.39 -7.20 23.33
C ALA A 803 18.62 -6.04 24.00
N GLN A 804 19.06 -4.80 23.80
CA GLN A 804 18.37 -3.60 24.26
C GLN A 804 16.97 -3.48 23.65
N GLU A 805 16.78 -3.82 22.37
CA GLU A 805 15.47 -3.80 21.70
C GLU A 805 14.42 -4.66 22.43
N PHE A 806 14.80 -5.88 22.83
CA PHE A 806 13.93 -6.84 23.51
C PHE A 806 13.98 -6.73 25.05
N GLY A 807 14.74 -5.78 25.60
CA GLY A 807 14.92 -5.64 27.05
C GLY A 807 15.72 -6.77 27.71
N VAL A 808 16.50 -7.51 26.92
CA VAL A 808 17.38 -8.60 27.37
C VAL A 808 18.65 -8.00 27.95
N ALA A 809 19.06 -8.50 29.12
CA ALA A 809 20.30 -8.07 29.76
C ALA A 809 21.53 -8.52 28.95
N TYR A 810 22.61 -7.73 28.98
CA TYR A 810 23.82 -8.07 28.22
C TYR A 810 25.12 -7.71 28.95
N ILE A 811 26.20 -8.39 28.56
CA ILE A 811 27.58 -8.11 28.96
C ILE A 811 28.41 -7.94 27.69
N ILE A 812 29.12 -6.82 27.60
CA ILE A 812 30.06 -6.56 26.50
C ILE A 812 31.31 -7.41 26.74
N LEU A 813 31.71 -8.21 25.77
CA LEU A 813 32.94 -9.01 25.79
C LEU A 813 34.17 -8.10 25.54
N PRO A 814 35.13 -8.00 26.48
CA PRO A 814 36.38 -7.26 26.23
C PRO A 814 37.26 -7.99 25.23
N GLN A 815 37.93 -7.24 24.35
CA GLN A 815 38.94 -7.78 23.44
C GLN A 815 40.35 -7.36 23.91
N LYS A 816 41.33 -8.22 23.69
CA LYS A 816 42.74 -7.97 24.04
C LYS A 816 43.39 -7.15 22.91
N ILE A 817 43.76 -5.90 23.21
CA ILE A 817 44.45 -4.99 22.29
C ILE A 817 45.73 -4.53 22.99
N ASN A 818 46.90 -4.81 22.43
CA ASN A 818 48.21 -4.49 23.01
C ASN A 818 48.31 -4.94 24.48
N ASP A 819 48.03 -6.23 24.71
CA ASP A 819 47.90 -6.89 26.03
C ASP A 819 46.88 -6.32 27.02
N LYS A 820 46.06 -5.33 26.59
CA LYS A 820 45.06 -4.68 27.44
C LYS A 820 43.63 -5.07 27.04
N LEU A 821 42.85 -5.54 28.01
CA LEU A 821 41.41 -5.76 27.84
C LEU A 821 40.69 -4.41 27.64
N THR A 822 40.10 -4.26 26.46
CA THR A 822 39.43 -3.04 26.00
C THR A 822 38.03 -3.39 25.49
N LEU A 823 37.03 -2.61 25.92
CA LEU A 823 35.69 -2.69 25.33
C LEU A 823 35.71 -1.91 24.01
N LYS A 824 35.31 -2.54 22.90
CA LYS A 824 35.22 -1.86 21.59
C LYS A 824 34.01 -0.93 21.46
N THR A 825 33.22 -0.74 22.52
CA THR A 825 31.99 0.06 22.46
C THR A 825 31.48 0.51 23.83
N ASP A 826 30.81 1.67 23.85
CA ASP A 826 30.40 2.41 25.06
C ASP A 826 28.94 2.14 25.48
N TYR A 827 28.28 1.11 24.92
CA TYR A 827 26.83 0.83 25.06
C TYR A 827 26.34 0.55 26.49
N HIS A 828 27.22 0.51 27.48
CA HIS A 828 26.83 0.55 28.90
C HIS A 828 26.34 1.95 29.33
N ASP A 829 26.16 2.90 28.41
CA ASP A 829 25.73 4.30 28.63
C ASP A 829 26.49 4.98 29.79
N LYS A 830 27.80 4.75 29.84
CA LYS A 830 28.73 5.23 30.89
C LYS A 830 28.47 4.66 32.30
N SER A 831 27.74 3.55 32.41
CA SER A 831 27.58 2.78 33.65
C SER A 831 28.91 2.11 34.03
N LEU A 832 29.69 2.81 34.88
CA LEU A 832 30.94 2.32 35.45
C LEU A 832 30.80 0.93 36.10
N LEU A 833 29.62 0.60 36.64
CA LEU A 833 29.34 -0.70 37.24
C LEU A 833 29.30 -1.82 36.19
N LEU A 834 28.52 -1.65 35.12
CA LEU A 834 28.42 -2.66 34.05
C LEU A 834 29.73 -2.76 33.26
N GLU A 835 30.42 -1.64 33.06
CA GLU A 835 31.79 -1.60 32.52
C GLU A 835 32.77 -2.42 33.38
N THR A 836 32.69 -2.28 34.71
CA THR A 836 33.50 -3.06 35.66
C THR A 836 33.15 -4.54 35.62
N ILE A 837 31.87 -4.91 35.46
CA ILE A 837 31.46 -6.31 35.33
C ILE A 837 32.03 -6.90 34.02
N SER A 838 31.87 -6.20 32.89
CA SER A 838 32.45 -6.59 31.60
C SER A 838 33.96 -6.78 31.68
N LYS A 839 34.70 -5.83 32.27
CA LYS A 839 36.18 -5.90 32.37
C LYS A 839 36.70 -7.05 33.25
N ASN A 840 35.88 -7.57 34.16
CA ASN A 840 36.24 -8.69 35.03
C ASN A 840 35.62 -10.03 34.59
N ILE A 841 35.01 -10.12 33.40
CA ILE A 841 34.31 -11.33 32.93
C ILE A 841 35.23 -12.52 32.64
N TYR A 842 36.55 -12.29 32.57
CA TYR A 842 37.58 -13.33 32.47
C TYR A 842 38.24 -13.66 33.82
N GLN A 843 37.66 -13.23 34.95
CA GLN A 843 38.12 -13.60 36.29
C GLN A 843 37.05 -14.49 36.95
N PRO A 844 37.22 -15.83 37.00
CA PRO A 844 36.16 -16.78 37.37
C PRO A 844 35.41 -16.54 38.68
N ASP A 845 36.04 -15.95 39.71
CA ASP A 845 35.37 -15.65 40.98
C ASP A 845 34.74 -14.25 41.00
N VAL A 846 35.40 -13.26 40.39
CA VAL A 846 35.00 -11.85 40.41
C VAL A 846 33.90 -11.58 39.38
N GLY A 847 34.11 -12.03 38.14
CA GLY A 847 33.15 -11.92 37.05
C GLY A 847 31.86 -12.69 37.33
N ALA A 848 31.95 -13.87 37.98
CA ALA A 848 30.79 -14.72 38.23
C ALA A 848 29.77 -14.06 39.16
N LYS A 849 30.24 -13.25 40.13
CA LYS A 849 29.36 -12.47 40.99
C LYS A 849 28.60 -11.39 40.19
N GLY A 850 29.32 -10.60 39.38
CA GLY A 850 28.72 -9.56 38.55
C GLY A 850 27.75 -10.11 37.50
N MET A 851 28.15 -11.18 36.82
CA MET A 851 27.31 -11.89 35.87
C MET A 851 26.06 -12.48 36.56
N SER A 852 26.21 -13.10 37.74
CA SER A 852 25.07 -13.63 38.49
C SER A 852 24.13 -12.54 39.00
N ASP A 853 24.63 -11.35 39.35
CA ASP A 853 23.81 -10.20 39.71
C ASP A 853 22.96 -9.74 38.50
N ILE A 854 23.58 -9.60 37.32
CA ILE A 854 22.88 -9.25 36.07
C ILE A 854 21.84 -10.31 35.69
N PHE A 855 22.24 -11.59 35.67
CA PHE A 855 21.41 -12.72 35.27
C PHE A 855 20.14 -12.86 36.13
N ASN A 856 20.22 -12.54 37.42
CA ASN A 856 19.08 -12.55 38.33
C ASN A 856 18.25 -11.24 38.32
N GLY A 857 18.44 -10.37 37.31
CA GLY A 857 17.64 -9.16 37.11
C GLY A 857 17.96 -7.99 38.06
N LYS A 858 19.08 -8.02 38.80
CA LYS A 858 19.43 -6.96 39.76
C LYS A 858 19.66 -5.58 39.12
N HIS A 859 20.00 -5.58 37.82
CA HIS A 859 20.27 -4.39 37.00
C HIS A 859 19.19 -4.15 35.93
N GLU A 860 17.99 -4.71 36.10
CA GLU A 860 16.90 -4.60 35.13
C GLU A 860 16.47 -3.13 34.88
N VAL A 861 16.62 -2.25 35.88
CA VAL A 861 16.29 -0.83 35.76
C VAL A 861 17.26 -0.13 34.81
N GLU A 862 18.56 -0.40 34.94
CA GLU A 862 19.61 0.15 34.08
C GLU A 862 19.40 -0.29 32.63
N PHE A 863 19.19 -1.59 32.38
CA PHE A 863 18.90 -2.09 31.03
C PHE A 863 17.58 -1.54 30.44
N LYS A 864 16.54 -1.33 31.27
CA LYS A 864 15.28 -0.68 30.86
C LYS A 864 15.44 0.82 30.54
N GLN A 865 16.48 1.49 31.04
CA GLN A 865 16.77 2.87 30.67
C GLN A 865 17.47 2.95 29.30
N MET A 866 18.35 1.98 29.00
CA MET A 866 19.10 1.83 27.73
C MET A 866 18.24 1.37 26.55
N SER A 867 17.14 0.66 26.80
CA SER A 867 16.20 0.21 25.77
C SER A 867 15.28 1.36 25.29
N SER A 868 14.96 1.39 24.00
CA SER A 868 13.90 2.28 23.48
C SER A 868 12.63 1.50 23.21
N LYS A 869 11.49 2.15 23.50
CA LYS A 869 10.16 1.66 23.16
C LYS A 869 9.67 2.20 21.82
N GLN A 870 10.28 3.26 21.29
CA GLN A 870 9.94 3.83 20.00
C GLN A 870 10.63 3.10 18.85
N SER A 871 9.85 2.75 17.84
CA SER A 871 10.35 2.45 16.49
C SER A 871 10.65 3.78 15.80
N LEU A 872 11.86 3.94 15.26
CA LEU A 872 12.25 5.16 14.57
C LEU A 872 11.40 5.38 13.31
N ILE A 873 11.17 4.32 12.52
CA ILE A 873 10.38 4.39 11.27
C ILE A 873 8.91 4.67 11.56
N LEU A 874 8.30 3.89 12.47
CA LEU A 874 6.89 4.00 12.78
C LEU A 874 6.55 5.39 13.33
N GLU A 875 7.31 5.86 14.32
CA GLU A 875 7.05 7.15 14.96
C GLU A 875 7.33 8.32 14.00
N THR A 876 8.43 8.29 13.25
CA THR A 876 8.80 9.40 12.34
C THR A 876 7.78 9.54 11.21
N LEU A 877 7.47 8.45 10.50
CA LEU A 877 6.59 8.51 9.33
C LEU A 877 5.11 8.69 9.73
N SER A 878 4.67 8.15 10.88
CA SER A 878 3.31 8.38 11.37
C SER A 878 3.07 9.80 11.87
N GLN A 879 4.09 10.47 12.44
CA GLN A 879 3.99 11.90 12.79
C GLN A 879 4.11 12.81 11.56
N LEU A 880 4.81 12.39 10.50
CA LEU A 880 4.83 13.13 9.23
C LEU A 880 3.50 13.06 8.47
N TYR A 881 2.71 12.00 8.65
CA TYR A 881 1.34 11.94 8.14
C TYR A 881 0.42 13.05 8.70
N GLU A 882 0.69 13.52 9.92
CA GLU A 882 -0.16 14.49 10.63
C GLU A 882 0.09 15.96 10.20
N ARG A 883 0.98 16.19 9.22
CA ARG A 883 1.44 17.51 8.76
C ARG A 883 0.92 17.86 7.33
#